data_AF-A0A936M9S6-F1
#
_entry.id   AF-A0A936M9S6-F1
#
_cell.length_a   1.000
_cell.length_b   1.000
_cell.length_c   1.000
_cell.angle_alpha   90.00
_cell.angle_beta   90.00
_cell.angle_gamma   90.00
#
_symmetry.space_group_name_H-M   'P 1'
#
loop_
_entity.id
_entity.type
_entity.pdbx_description
1 polymer ?
#
loop_
_entity_poly.entity_id
_entity_poly.type
_entity_poly.pdbx_seq_one_letter_code
_entity_poly.pdbx_strand_id
1 'polypeptide(L)'
;MEEKKWFQTWFDTEAYHTLYANRSESEASTFIESILQSLDLKVGAKVADMACGSGRHSRALASLGLNVYGYDLSEQSLAIARSHSHKNIHYSQHDMRLPLAEGNFDAVFSLFTSLGYFDSTKEDLEVLGHIFAALREGGYYIIDYLNPAFTIKNLISQEEKTIGDTLFEIKREVIDGRVIKTIKVTKEGNPPYEVQEMVRLYTSDDWKKMASKVGFEVTAIYGSYGLEPFDIEKSDRHILVLKRPVKGEVKCLNCRTKFIGSYCPKCGQKVDHLKVPFVHLVTEFAADYLHFDNKFFRSIIPLLFKPGFLLKEFMQGRRVAYINPLRLYFFSATIFFLLFFSLSGVSKLMHLEKHALIPKEDVIKKLEKEINETQNKYSKDSASNATEGKSDIDSITGKSNSTEFVQKNDGSFYIKNTNFKDDQEELEYDMHVLQLVPKFPPTKPAWIPQDLPEYLQLVLSDSLDLADGLKIPFLQNVEALESTLDSLQKAGKMSFFEKILIKWKYKKYGSEVNASLKQLFGDVILKLPKLMFFYLPLFALSLFFLYSKKKFYLVEHGFFTLYLFSAVFVWFSIYYILQALGIAEWLPYIELAIWIWMGIYFLLGLKYYYKQGWVLTTTKFVIISFFNFFVIILIGFSAMFLNML
;
A
#
# COMPACT_ATOMS: atom_id res chain seq x y z
N MET A 1 10.81 -28.06 -8.55
CA MET A 1 11.34 -28.12 -9.93
C MET A 1 10.16 -27.80 -10.82
N GLU A 2 10.20 -26.66 -11.50
CA GLU A 2 9.07 -26.18 -12.31
C GLU A 2 8.80 -27.18 -13.46
N GLU A 3 7.54 -27.53 -13.67
CA GLU A 3 7.13 -28.50 -14.69
C GLU A 3 7.41 -27.91 -16.08
N LYS A 4 8.28 -28.57 -16.86
CA LYS A 4 8.64 -28.11 -18.21
C LYS A 4 7.40 -28.14 -19.12
N LYS A 5 7.16 -27.06 -19.84
CA LYS A 5 6.04 -26.95 -20.79
C LYS A 5 6.28 -27.82 -22.03
N TRP A 6 5.21 -28.23 -22.71
CA TRP A 6 5.29 -29.13 -23.88
C TRP A 6 6.24 -28.62 -24.98
N PHE A 7 6.28 -27.31 -25.25
CA PHE A 7 7.15 -26.74 -26.27
C PHE A 7 8.63 -26.77 -25.85
N GLN A 8 8.93 -26.78 -24.56
CA GLN A 8 10.29 -26.89 -24.05
C GLN A 8 10.83 -28.32 -24.18
N THR A 9 9.95 -29.31 -24.10
CA THR A 9 10.34 -30.73 -24.17
C THR A 9 10.26 -31.26 -25.60
N TRP A 10 9.24 -30.89 -26.37
CA TRP A 10 9.00 -31.41 -27.71
C TRP A 10 9.98 -30.87 -28.77
N PHE A 11 10.23 -29.55 -28.79
CA PHE A 11 11.11 -28.94 -29.78
C PHE A 11 12.58 -29.36 -29.62
N ASP A 12 12.94 -29.89 -28.46
CA ASP A 12 14.25 -30.46 -28.15
C ASP A 12 14.23 -31.99 -28.27
N THR A 13 13.56 -32.56 -29.28
CA THR A 13 13.58 -34.02 -29.53
C THR A 13 14.11 -34.36 -30.91
N GLU A 14 14.77 -35.52 -31.02
CA GLU A 14 15.17 -36.10 -32.31
C GLU A 14 13.96 -36.27 -33.24
N ALA A 15 12.82 -36.71 -32.71
CA ALA A 15 11.60 -36.91 -33.49
C ALA A 15 11.05 -35.61 -34.10
N TYR A 16 11.13 -34.49 -33.39
CA TYR A 16 10.79 -33.18 -33.95
C TYR A 16 11.71 -32.85 -35.13
N HIS A 17 13.02 -33.01 -34.96
CA HIS A 17 13.98 -32.75 -36.03
C HIS A 17 13.75 -33.65 -37.25
N THR A 18 13.45 -34.94 -37.06
CA THR A 18 13.12 -35.87 -38.14
C THR A 18 11.84 -35.47 -38.88
N LEU A 19 10.79 -35.11 -38.15
CA LEU A 19 9.50 -34.74 -38.74
C LEU A 19 9.59 -33.46 -39.59
N TYR A 20 10.48 -32.54 -39.22
CA TYR A 20 10.64 -31.23 -39.87
C TYR A 20 11.96 -31.07 -40.65
N ALA A 21 12.70 -32.17 -40.91
CA ALA A 21 14.01 -32.13 -41.57
C ALA A 21 13.99 -31.59 -43.00
N ASN A 22 12.89 -31.81 -43.75
CA ASN A 22 12.79 -31.48 -45.18
C ASN A 22 12.49 -29.99 -45.47
N ARG A 23 12.92 -29.07 -44.59
CA ARG A 23 12.78 -27.62 -44.82
C ARG A 23 13.95 -27.13 -45.67
N SER A 24 13.64 -26.40 -46.74
CA SER A 24 14.64 -26.01 -47.75
C SER A 24 15.47 -24.79 -47.31
N GLU A 25 16.79 -24.91 -47.43
CA GLU A 25 17.73 -23.77 -47.36
C GLU A 25 17.53 -22.79 -48.52
N SER A 26 17.16 -23.29 -49.70
CA SER A 26 16.93 -22.43 -50.87
C SER A 26 15.67 -21.59 -50.70
N GLU A 27 14.60 -22.14 -50.11
CA GLU A 27 13.40 -21.39 -49.77
C GLU A 27 13.71 -20.29 -48.76
N ALA A 28 14.46 -20.61 -47.70
CA ALA A 28 14.88 -19.64 -46.70
C ALA A 28 15.71 -18.51 -47.34
N SER A 29 16.64 -18.85 -48.21
CA SER A 29 17.49 -17.88 -48.90
C SER A 29 16.66 -16.95 -49.81
N THR A 30 15.80 -17.50 -50.66
CA THR A 30 14.92 -16.72 -51.55
C THR A 30 14.00 -15.78 -50.78
N PHE A 31 13.41 -16.27 -49.69
CA PHE A 31 12.54 -15.43 -48.84
C PHE A 31 13.32 -14.29 -48.20
N ILE A 32 14.48 -14.59 -47.59
CA ILE A 32 15.33 -13.59 -46.94
C ILE A 32 15.83 -12.55 -47.94
N GLU A 33 16.27 -12.96 -49.13
CA GLU A 33 16.65 -12.05 -50.22
C GLU A 33 15.49 -11.13 -50.61
N SER A 34 14.29 -11.68 -50.77
CA SER A 34 13.11 -10.92 -51.15
C SER A 34 12.71 -9.91 -50.07
N ILE A 35 12.58 -10.35 -48.80
CA ILE A 35 12.13 -9.47 -47.71
C ILE A 35 13.14 -8.35 -47.46
N LEU A 36 14.44 -8.63 -47.54
CA LEU A 36 15.45 -7.59 -47.33
C LEU A 36 15.39 -6.49 -48.39
N GLN A 37 14.93 -6.76 -49.61
CA GLN A 37 14.71 -5.69 -50.62
C GLN A 37 13.61 -4.70 -50.21
N SER A 38 12.67 -5.13 -49.37
CA SER A 38 11.61 -4.27 -48.82
C SER A 38 12.05 -3.47 -47.58
N LEU A 39 13.24 -3.73 -47.04
CA LEU A 39 13.75 -3.17 -45.80
C LEU A 39 14.96 -2.28 -46.07
N ASP A 40 15.03 -1.13 -45.41
CA ASP A 40 16.21 -0.25 -45.46
C ASP A 40 17.28 -0.74 -44.46
N LEU A 41 17.83 -1.94 -44.73
CA LEU A 41 18.91 -2.54 -43.93
C LEU A 41 20.23 -2.47 -44.69
N LYS A 42 21.25 -1.97 -44.01
CA LYS A 42 22.60 -1.85 -44.56
C LYS A 42 23.40 -3.12 -44.31
N VAL A 43 24.35 -3.41 -45.19
CA VAL A 43 25.38 -4.44 -44.93
C VAL A 43 26.07 -4.15 -43.59
N GLY A 44 26.28 -5.19 -42.79
CA GLY A 44 26.80 -5.10 -41.43
C GLY A 44 25.76 -4.73 -40.36
N ALA A 45 24.50 -4.50 -40.74
CA ALA A 45 23.43 -4.28 -39.78
C ALA A 45 23.31 -5.47 -38.82
N LYS A 46 23.02 -5.16 -37.55
CA LYS A 46 22.92 -6.14 -36.48
C LYS A 46 21.48 -6.64 -36.39
N VAL A 47 21.27 -7.93 -36.58
CA VAL A 47 19.94 -8.53 -36.63
C VAL A 47 19.82 -9.72 -35.68
N ALA A 48 18.61 -9.95 -35.17
CA ALA A 48 18.30 -11.14 -34.38
C ALA A 48 17.35 -12.08 -35.14
N ASP A 49 17.64 -13.38 -35.12
CA ASP A 49 16.75 -14.44 -35.58
C ASP A 49 16.20 -15.18 -34.35
N MET A 50 14.94 -14.92 -34.00
CA MET A 50 14.30 -15.40 -32.78
C MET A 50 13.54 -16.70 -33.06
N ALA A 51 13.77 -17.70 -32.21
CA ALA A 51 13.42 -19.10 -32.46
C ALA A 51 14.08 -19.61 -33.76
N CYS A 52 15.41 -19.44 -33.85
CA CYS A 52 16.16 -19.70 -35.08
C CYS A 52 16.26 -21.19 -35.46
N GLY A 53 15.93 -22.11 -34.54
CA GLY A 53 16.06 -23.54 -34.71
C GLY A 53 17.49 -23.93 -35.10
N SER A 54 17.61 -24.72 -36.17
CA SER A 54 18.92 -25.12 -36.74
C SER A 54 19.61 -24.03 -37.56
N GLY A 55 19.03 -22.82 -37.66
CA GLY A 55 19.70 -21.63 -38.17
C GLY A 55 19.64 -21.39 -39.68
N ARG A 56 18.67 -21.97 -40.42
CA ARG A 56 18.57 -21.80 -41.89
C ARG A 56 18.42 -20.33 -42.34
N HIS A 57 17.53 -19.59 -41.67
CA HIS A 57 17.35 -18.16 -41.96
C HIS A 57 18.54 -17.34 -41.45
N SER A 58 19.09 -17.71 -40.29
CA SER A 58 20.31 -17.08 -39.76
C SER A 58 21.47 -17.15 -40.75
N ARG A 59 21.68 -18.30 -41.41
CA ARG A 59 22.69 -18.45 -42.48
C ARG A 59 22.41 -17.58 -43.70
N ALA A 60 21.15 -17.54 -44.17
CA ALA A 60 20.74 -16.71 -45.30
C ALA A 60 20.90 -15.20 -45.00
N LEU A 61 20.60 -14.76 -43.77
CA LEU A 61 20.84 -13.39 -43.34
C LEU A 61 22.35 -13.07 -43.32
N ALA A 62 23.16 -13.99 -42.82
CA ALA A 62 24.61 -13.80 -42.71
C ALA A 62 25.31 -13.81 -44.09
N SER A 63 24.83 -14.61 -45.06
CA SER A 63 25.38 -14.64 -46.43
C SER A 63 25.19 -13.32 -47.18
N LEU A 64 24.15 -12.56 -46.82
CA LEU A 64 23.88 -11.21 -47.33
C LEU A 64 24.62 -10.10 -46.57
N GLY A 65 25.57 -10.49 -45.70
CA GLY A 65 26.49 -9.56 -45.04
C GLY A 65 25.94 -8.93 -43.77
N LEU A 66 24.89 -9.47 -43.16
CA LEU A 66 24.37 -9.03 -41.86
C LEU A 66 25.12 -9.67 -40.70
N ASN A 67 25.13 -9.00 -39.54
CA ASN A 67 25.66 -9.53 -38.29
C ASN A 67 24.51 -10.17 -37.48
N VAL A 68 24.44 -11.49 -37.51
CA VAL A 68 23.27 -12.26 -37.06
C VAL A 68 23.46 -12.81 -35.66
N TYR A 69 22.43 -12.67 -34.84
CA TYR A 69 22.32 -13.25 -33.51
C TYR A 69 21.11 -14.20 -33.49
N GLY A 70 21.37 -15.51 -33.56
CA GLY A 70 20.33 -16.53 -33.50
C GLY A 70 20.03 -16.93 -32.06
N TYR A 71 18.76 -16.89 -31.69
CA TYR A 71 18.27 -17.25 -30.37
C TYR A 71 17.27 -18.39 -30.48
N ASP A 72 17.46 -19.45 -29.70
CA ASP A 72 16.49 -20.55 -29.61
C ASP A 72 16.42 -21.12 -28.20
N LEU A 73 15.35 -21.84 -27.89
CA LEU A 73 15.16 -22.50 -26.61
C LEU A 73 15.76 -23.92 -26.61
N SER A 74 15.72 -24.60 -27.76
CA SER A 74 16.22 -25.96 -27.95
C SER A 74 17.75 -25.97 -28.10
N GLU A 75 18.41 -26.65 -27.17
CA GLU A 75 19.86 -26.80 -27.22
C GLU A 75 20.29 -27.78 -28.32
N GLN A 76 19.46 -28.77 -28.68
CA GLN A 76 19.70 -29.66 -29.82
C GLN A 76 19.68 -28.92 -31.15
N SER A 77 18.69 -28.03 -31.34
CA SER A 77 18.63 -27.13 -32.50
C SER A 77 19.88 -26.26 -32.60
N LEU A 78 20.28 -25.67 -31.46
CA LEU A 78 21.46 -24.81 -31.39
C LEU A 78 22.76 -25.58 -31.59
N ALA A 79 22.86 -26.85 -31.21
CA ALA A 79 24.04 -27.66 -31.49
C ALA A 79 24.28 -27.79 -33.00
N ILE A 80 23.21 -27.99 -33.79
CA ILE A 80 23.26 -28.01 -35.26
C ILE A 80 23.53 -26.61 -35.82
N ALA A 81 22.88 -25.58 -35.28
CA ALA A 81 23.10 -24.21 -35.72
C ALA A 81 24.57 -23.78 -35.51
N ARG A 82 25.15 -24.14 -34.34
CA ARG A 82 26.50 -23.76 -33.94
C ARG A 82 27.58 -24.40 -34.80
N SER A 83 27.37 -25.58 -35.38
CA SER A 83 28.33 -26.18 -36.32
C SER A 83 28.52 -25.36 -37.60
N HIS A 84 27.59 -24.46 -37.91
CA HIS A 84 27.64 -23.53 -39.02
C HIS A 84 28.05 -22.11 -38.58
N SER A 85 28.54 -21.94 -37.34
CA SER A 85 28.95 -20.62 -36.85
C SER A 85 30.19 -20.11 -37.54
N HIS A 86 30.24 -18.82 -37.80
CA HIS A 86 31.42 -18.10 -38.25
C HIS A 86 31.37 -16.65 -37.75
N LYS A 87 32.30 -15.80 -38.19
CA LYS A 87 32.51 -14.45 -37.63
C LYS A 87 31.26 -13.55 -37.53
N ASN A 88 30.27 -13.71 -38.42
CA ASN A 88 29.11 -12.83 -38.52
C ASN A 88 27.82 -13.47 -38.01
N ILE A 89 27.89 -14.63 -37.36
CA ILE A 89 26.74 -15.38 -36.88
C ILE A 89 27.02 -15.95 -35.49
N HIS A 90 26.17 -15.60 -34.54
CA HIS A 90 26.33 -15.97 -33.14
C HIS A 90 25.05 -16.63 -32.65
N TYR A 91 25.17 -17.80 -32.03
CA TYR A 91 24.02 -18.55 -31.52
C TYR A 91 24.06 -18.66 -29.99
N SER A 92 22.94 -18.40 -29.35
CA SER A 92 22.81 -18.53 -27.89
C SER A 92 21.45 -19.05 -27.49
N GLN A 93 21.41 -19.85 -26.43
CA GLN A 93 20.16 -20.31 -25.85
C GLN A 93 19.47 -19.14 -25.15
N HIS A 94 18.21 -18.88 -25.52
CA HIS A 94 17.42 -17.77 -24.96
C HIS A 94 15.93 -18.04 -25.10
N ASP A 95 15.19 -17.87 -24.01
CA ASP A 95 13.72 -17.88 -24.04
C ASP A 95 13.22 -16.51 -24.51
N MET A 96 12.49 -16.48 -25.64
CA MET A 96 12.01 -15.22 -26.23
C MET A 96 11.07 -14.41 -25.32
N ARG A 97 10.50 -15.03 -24.27
CA ARG A 97 9.72 -14.34 -23.24
C ARG A 97 10.58 -13.48 -22.31
N LEU A 98 11.90 -13.65 -22.33
CA LEU A 98 12.83 -12.86 -21.54
C LEU A 98 13.38 -11.65 -22.35
N PRO A 99 13.66 -10.52 -21.69
CA PRO A 99 14.13 -9.32 -22.37
C PRO A 99 15.51 -9.50 -23.00
N LEU A 100 15.73 -8.81 -24.12
CA LEU A 100 17.04 -8.64 -24.76
C LEU A 100 17.60 -7.24 -24.44
N ALA A 101 18.89 -7.03 -24.71
CA ALA A 101 19.53 -5.72 -24.53
C ALA A 101 18.83 -4.64 -25.38
N GLU A 102 18.43 -3.53 -24.74
CA GLU A 102 17.66 -2.46 -25.38
C GLU A 102 18.44 -1.76 -26.50
N GLY A 103 17.77 -1.44 -27.61
CA GLY A 103 18.32 -0.62 -28.71
C GLY A 103 19.48 -1.26 -29.48
N ASN A 104 19.64 -2.58 -29.38
CA ASN A 104 20.81 -3.33 -29.85
C ASN A 104 20.68 -3.91 -31.26
N PHE A 105 19.47 -3.91 -31.85
CA PHE A 105 19.19 -4.55 -33.14
C PHE A 105 18.56 -3.59 -34.15
N ASP A 106 18.98 -3.70 -35.41
CA ASP A 106 18.44 -3.00 -36.56
C ASP A 106 17.19 -3.70 -37.11
N ALA A 107 17.15 -5.03 -37.01
CA ALA A 107 15.96 -5.82 -37.25
C ALA A 107 15.90 -7.08 -36.39
N VAL A 108 14.69 -7.56 -36.13
CA VAL A 108 14.42 -8.85 -35.50
C VAL A 108 13.52 -9.65 -36.43
N PHE A 109 13.78 -10.95 -36.53
CA PHE A 109 13.01 -11.90 -37.34
C PHE A 109 12.41 -12.96 -36.43
N SER A 110 11.14 -13.30 -36.65
CA SER A 110 10.41 -14.38 -35.99
C SER A 110 9.67 -15.14 -37.07
N LEU A 111 10.37 -16.11 -37.65
CA LEU A 111 9.95 -16.75 -38.89
C LEU A 111 9.35 -18.12 -38.64
N PHE A 112 8.58 -18.61 -39.61
CA PHE A 112 8.05 -19.96 -39.60
C PHE A 112 7.11 -20.26 -38.40
N THR A 113 6.24 -19.29 -38.07
CA THR A 113 5.25 -19.38 -36.99
C THR A 113 5.86 -19.64 -35.61
N SER A 114 6.74 -18.75 -35.13
CA SER A 114 7.42 -18.90 -33.84
C SER A 114 6.68 -18.32 -32.62
N LEU A 115 5.43 -17.86 -32.78
CA LEU A 115 4.60 -17.27 -31.73
C LEU A 115 3.28 -18.04 -31.55
N GLY A 116 2.51 -17.72 -30.50
CA GLY A 116 1.20 -18.31 -30.25
C GLY A 116 1.22 -19.66 -29.53
N TYR A 117 2.40 -20.12 -29.07
CA TYR A 117 2.56 -21.35 -28.29
C TYR A 117 2.24 -21.19 -26.80
N PHE A 118 2.22 -19.94 -26.30
CA PHE A 118 2.10 -19.67 -24.87
C PHE A 118 0.68 -19.84 -24.34
N ASP A 119 0.54 -19.97 -23.03
CA ASP A 119 -0.74 -20.22 -22.38
C ASP A 119 -1.67 -19.01 -22.54
N SER A 120 -1.12 -17.79 -22.47
CA SER A 120 -1.89 -16.54 -22.53
C SER A 120 -1.45 -15.60 -23.66
N THR A 121 -2.40 -14.84 -24.20
CA THR A 121 -2.11 -13.73 -25.14
C THR A 121 -1.30 -12.59 -24.52
N LYS A 122 -1.21 -12.55 -23.19
CA LYS A 122 -0.39 -11.59 -22.45
C LYS A 122 1.10 -11.87 -22.66
N GLU A 123 1.49 -13.14 -22.65
CA GLU A 123 2.89 -13.54 -22.90
C GLU A 123 3.31 -13.20 -24.33
N ASP A 124 2.46 -13.48 -25.33
CA ASP A 124 2.73 -13.07 -26.72
C ASP A 124 2.94 -11.55 -26.84
N LEU A 125 2.10 -10.77 -26.14
CA LEU A 125 2.23 -9.32 -26.10
C LEU A 125 3.50 -8.84 -25.37
N GLU A 126 3.92 -9.54 -24.31
CA GLU A 126 5.17 -9.27 -23.59
C GLU A 126 6.39 -9.52 -24.50
N VAL A 127 6.38 -10.60 -25.29
CA VAL A 127 7.41 -10.86 -26.30
C VAL A 127 7.49 -9.69 -27.29
N LEU A 128 6.35 -9.23 -27.82
CA LEU A 128 6.33 -8.04 -28.69
C LEU A 128 6.92 -6.81 -27.99
N GLY A 129 6.64 -6.61 -26.70
CA GLY A 129 7.22 -5.54 -25.89
C GLY A 129 8.75 -5.64 -25.75
N HIS A 130 9.27 -6.84 -25.48
CA HIS A 130 10.71 -7.08 -25.40
C HIS A 130 11.40 -6.86 -26.75
N ILE A 131 10.82 -7.33 -27.86
CA ILE A 131 11.35 -7.09 -29.21
C ILE A 131 11.31 -5.60 -29.55
N PHE A 132 10.24 -4.89 -29.19
CA PHE A 132 10.16 -3.44 -29.36
C PHE A 132 11.31 -2.72 -28.64
N ALA A 133 11.58 -3.09 -27.38
CA ALA A 133 12.66 -2.50 -26.59
C ALA A 133 14.05 -2.82 -27.17
N ALA A 134 14.26 -4.06 -27.65
CA ALA A 134 15.50 -4.54 -28.22
C ALA A 134 15.87 -3.86 -29.56
N LEU A 135 14.87 -3.42 -30.33
CA LEU A 135 15.10 -2.71 -31.60
C LEU A 135 15.60 -1.28 -31.38
N ARG A 136 16.49 -0.80 -32.23
CA ARG A 136 16.76 0.64 -32.35
C ARG A 136 15.54 1.38 -32.90
N GLU A 137 15.53 2.69 -32.73
CA GLU A 137 14.54 3.53 -33.41
C GLU A 137 14.65 3.39 -34.94
N GLY A 138 13.52 3.25 -35.61
CA GLY A 138 13.46 2.95 -37.05
C GLY A 138 13.75 1.48 -37.40
N GLY A 139 14.06 0.62 -36.43
CA GLY A 139 14.31 -0.79 -36.65
C GLY A 139 13.05 -1.59 -37.00
N TYR A 140 13.24 -2.76 -37.60
CA TYR A 140 12.17 -3.60 -38.15
C TYR A 140 11.92 -4.86 -37.33
N TYR A 141 10.68 -5.28 -37.18
CA TYR A 141 10.32 -6.61 -36.69
C TYR A 141 9.52 -7.36 -37.75
N ILE A 142 10.04 -8.50 -38.20
CA ILE A 142 9.46 -9.32 -39.25
C ILE A 142 8.87 -10.56 -38.58
N ILE A 143 7.57 -10.77 -38.76
CA ILE A 143 6.85 -11.94 -38.25
C ILE A 143 6.32 -12.70 -39.44
N ASP A 144 6.68 -13.97 -39.58
CA ASP A 144 6.03 -14.88 -40.52
C ASP A 144 5.11 -15.83 -39.74
N TYR A 145 3.81 -15.70 -39.98
CA TYR A 145 2.76 -16.42 -39.26
C TYR A 145 1.82 -17.18 -40.19
N LEU A 146 1.07 -18.12 -39.64
CA LEU A 146 -0.02 -18.79 -40.35
C LEU A 146 -1.19 -17.84 -40.61
N ASN A 147 -1.88 -17.98 -41.74
CA ASN A 147 -3.16 -17.32 -41.99
C ASN A 147 -4.31 -18.17 -41.42
N PRO A 148 -5.07 -17.70 -40.41
CA PRO A 148 -6.16 -18.47 -39.81
C PRO A 148 -7.20 -18.98 -40.81
N ALA A 149 -7.69 -18.13 -41.71
CA ALA A 149 -8.79 -18.49 -42.62
C ALA A 149 -8.35 -19.58 -43.61
N PHE A 150 -7.20 -19.40 -44.25
CA PHE A 150 -6.61 -20.41 -45.12
C PHE A 150 -6.27 -21.71 -44.37
N THR A 151 -5.72 -21.61 -43.14
CA THR A 151 -5.33 -22.77 -42.33
C THR A 151 -6.53 -23.62 -41.93
N ILE A 152 -7.62 -22.99 -41.48
CA ILE A 152 -8.85 -23.70 -41.11
C ILE A 152 -9.47 -24.39 -42.33
N LYS A 153 -9.55 -23.67 -43.46
CA LYS A 153 -10.17 -24.16 -44.70
C LYS A 153 -9.42 -25.36 -45.30
N ASN A 154 -8.10 -25.37 -45.22
CA ASN A 154 -7.25 -26.40 -45.81
C ASN A 154 -6.69 -27.38 -44.76
N LEU A 155 -7.29 -27.45 -43.57
CA LEU A 155 -6.81 -28.29 -42.48
C LEU A 155 -6.99 -29.78 -42.84
N ILE A 156 -5.88 -30.51 -42.92
CA ILE A 156 -5.90 -31.97 -43.03
C ILE A 156 -6.04 -32.56 -41.62
N SER A 157 -7.20 -33.15 -41.34
CA SER A 157 -7.58 -33.63 -40.00
C SER A 157 -6.74 -34.81 -39.52
N GLN A 158 -6.30 -35.69 -40.42
CA GLN A 158 -5.42 -36.81 -40.08
C GLN A 158 -4.46 -37.11 -41.25
N GLU A 159 -3.19 -37.36 -40.93
CA GLU A 159 -2.19 -37.87 -41.87
C GLU A 159 -1.24 -38.84 -41.17
N GLU A 160 -0.65 -39.76 -41.93
CA GLU A 160 0.42 -40.64 -41.48
C GLU A 160 1.66 -40.42 -42.34
N LYS A 161 2.83 -40.35 -41.70
CA LYS A 161 4.12 -40.18 -42.38
C LYS A 161 5.15 -41.13 -41.80
N THR A 162 5.84 -41.86 -42.66
CA THR A 162 7.00 -42.67 -42.28
C THR A 162 8.26 -42.00 -42.81
N ILE A 163 9.16 -41.63 -41.91
CA ILE A 163 10.45 -41.00 -42.23
C ILE A 163 11.55 -41.84 -41.58
N GLY A 164 12.38 -42.49 -42.41
CA GLY A 164 13.36 -43.45 -41.92
C GLY A 164 12.69 -44.64 -41.21
N ASP A 165 13.05 -44.87 -39.96
CA ASP A 165 12.55 -45.92 -39.07
C ASP A 165 11.43 -45.46 -38.13
N THR A 166 10.93 -44.23 -38.33
CA THR A 166 9.95 -43.59 -37.43
C THR A 166 8.64 -43.32 -38.16
N LEU A 167 7.54 -43.82 -37.59
CA LEU A 167 6.16 -43.56 -38.01
C LEU A 167 5.56 -42.42 -37.17
N PHE A 168 4.95 -41.45 -37.85
CA PHE A 168 4.23 -40.32 -37.27
C PHE A 168 2.75 -40.40 -37.65
N GLU A 169 1.88 -40.60 -36.67
CA GLU A 169 0.43 -40.46 -36.83
C GLU A 169 0.04 -39.07 -36.33
N ILE A 170 -0.48 -38.22 -37.21
CA ILE A 170 -0.73 -36.81 -36.93
C ILE A 170 -2.22 -36.51 -37.06
N LYS A 171 -2.83 -36.01 -35.98
CA LYS A 171 -4.20 -35.51 -35.96
C LYS A 171 -4.20 -34.02 -35.72
N ARG A 172 -5.06 -33.29 -36.43
CA ARG A 172 -5.20 -31.84 -36.30
C ARG A 172 -6.66 -31.46 -36.12
N GLU A 173 -6.90 -30.55 -35.20
CA GLU A 173 -8.21 -29.96 -34.96
C GLU A 173 -8.09 -28.50 -34.55
N VAL A 174 -9.20 -27.76 -34.63
CA VAL A 174 -9.28 -26.37 -34.21
C VAL A 174 -10.21 -26.27 -33.03
N ILE A 175 -9.67 -25.90 -31.87
CA ILE A 175 -10.40 -25.76 -30.61
C ILE A 175 -10.09 -24.37 -30.03
N ASP A 176 -11.14 -23.60 -29.72
CA ASP A 176 -11.05 -22.28 -29.07
C ASP A 176 -10.06 -21.31 -29.74
N GLY A 177 -10.05 -21.27 -31.07
CA GLY A 177 -9.15 -20.41 -31.83
C GLY A 177 -7.68 -20.84 -31.78
N ARG A 178 -7.39 -22.10 -31.43
CA ARG A 178 -6.07 -22.72 -31.57
C ARG A 178 -6.12 -23.88 -32.55
N VAL A 179 -5.04 -24.08 -33.30
CA VAL A 179 -4.78 -25.35 -33.98
C VAL A 179 -4.07 -26.26 -32.97
N ILE A 180 -4.68 -27.40 -32.69
CA ILE A 180 -4.10 -28.45 -31.85
C ILE A 180 -3.67 -29.57 -32.79
N LYS A 181 -2.40 -29.95 -32.71
CA LYS A 181 -1.81 -31.04 -33.49
C LYS A 181 -1.31 -32.10 -32.52
N THR A 182 -1.97 -33.23 -32.50
CA THR A 182 -1.58 -34.41 -31.73
C THR A 182 -0.74 -35.32 -32.61
N ILE A 183 0.47 -35.63 -32.15
CA ILE A 183 1.46 -36.43 -32.90
C ILE A 183 1.79 -37.65 -32.06
N LYS A 184 1.46 -38.83 -32.56
CA LYS A 184 1.92 -40.09 -31.99
C LYS A 184 3.14 -40.57 -32.78
N VAL A 185 4.23 -40.78 -32.06
CA VAL A 185 5.54 -41.16 -32.60
C VAL A 185 5.81 -42.61 -32.26
N THR A 186 6.08 -43.43 -33.27
CA THR A 186 6.45 -44.84 -33.12
C THR A 186 7.76 -45.09 -33.85
N LYS A 187 8.82 -45.44 -33.11
CA LYS A 187 10.14 -45.79 -33.67
C LYS A 187 10.46 -47.24 -33.32
N GLU A 188 11.03 -47.99 -34.26
CA GLU A 188 11.39 -49.40 -34.02
C GLU A 188 12.29 -49.53 -32.79
N GLY A 189 11.99 -50.49 -31.91
CA GLY A 189 12.73 -50.72 -30.66
C GLY A 189 12.44 -49.77 -29.50
N ASN A 190 11.56 -48.77 -29.66
CA ASN A 190 11.17 -47.84 -28.59
C ASN A 190 9.65 -47.86 -28.32
N PRO A 191 9.19 -47.63 -27.08
CA PRO A 191 7.77 -47.51 -26.80
C PRO A 191 7.18 -46.27 -27.50
N PRO A 192 5.98 -46.37 -28.10
CA PRO A 192 5.34 -45.22 -28.73
C PRO A 192 4.98 -44.17 -27.67
N TYR A 193 5.03 -42.91 -28.06
CA TYR A 193 4.63 -41.79 -27.21
C TYR A 193 3.84 -40.76 -28.01
N GLU A 194 3.10 -39.91 -27.30
CA GLU A 194 2.25 -38.87 -27.88
C GLU A 194 2.66 -37.50 -27.37
N VAL A 195 2.61 -36.51 -28.26
CA VAL A 195 2.85 -35.09 -27.96
C VAL A 195 1.77 -34.23 -28.61
N GLN A 196 1.55 -33.04 -28.06
CA GLN A 196 0.63 -32.07 -28.63
C GLN A 196 1.35 -30.74 -28.89
N GLU A 197 1.21 -30.22 -30.11
CA GLU A 197 1.57 -28.85 -30.47
C GLU A 197 0.29 -28.01 -30.48
N MET A 198 0.33 -26.84 -29.86
CA MET A 198 -0.82 -25.93 -29.78
C MET A 198 -0.42 -24.54 -30.24
N VAL A 199 -1.08 -24.02 -31.27
CA VAL A 199 -0.78 -22.69 -31.83
C VAL A 199 -2.04 -21.85 -31.90
N ARG A 200 -2.00 -20.66 -31.31
CA ARG A 200 -3.12 -19.71 -31.38
C ARG A 200 -3.25 -19.09 -32.76
N LEU A 201 -4.48 -18.97 -33.25
CA LEU A 201 -4.78 -18.30 -34.50
C LEU A 201 -4.94 -16.79 -34.25
N TYR A 202 -4.11 -15.97 -34.92
CA TYR A 202 -4.18 -14.51 -34.86
C TYR A 202 -4.56 -13.92 -36.22
N THR A 203 -5.62 -13.13 -36.26
CA THR A 203 -6.05 -12.41 -37.46
C THR A 203 -5.20 -11.15 -37.70
N SER A 204 -5.30 -10.53 -38.88
CA SER A 204 -4.67 -9.23 -39.15
C SER A 204 -5.11 -8.14 -38.17
N ASP A 205 -6.36 -8.18 -37.71
CA ASP A 205 -6.84 -7.22 -36.72
C ASP A 205 -6.23 -7.46 -35.34
N ASP A 206 -6.01 -8.72 -34.96
CA ASP A 206 -5.36 -9.04 -33.69
C ASP A 206 -3.91 -8.56 -33.69
N TRP A 207 -3.18 -8.85 -34.77
CA TRP A 207 -1.80 -8.38 -34.92
C TRP A 207 -1.71 -6.85 -34.91
N LYS A 208 -2.58 -6.15 -35.66
CA LYS A 208 -2.63 -4.67 -35.66
C LYS A 208 -2.91 -4.12 -34.26
N LYS A 209 -3.84 -4.71 -33.51
CA LYS A 209 -4.14 -4.32 -32.12
C LYS A 209 -2.95 -4.54 -31.19
N MET A 210 -2.30 -5.69 -31.28
CA MET A 210 -1.11 -6.01 -30.46
C MET A 210 0.07 -5.08 -30.78
N ALA A 211 0.36 -4.88 -32.07
CA ALA A 211 1.40 -3.96 -32.55
C ALA A 211 1.16 -2.52 -32.05
N SER A 212 -0.05 -2.00 -32.23
CA SER A 212 -0.43 -0.65 -31.78
C SER A 212 -0.35 -0.50 -30.26
N LYS A 213 -0.73 -1.54 -29.50
CA LYS A 213 -0.66 -1.52 -28.03
C LYS A 213 0.77 -1.43 -27.50
N VAL A 214 1.73 -2.02 -28.21
CA VAL A 214 3.17 -1.95 -27.88
C VAL A 214 3.80 -0.65 -28.41
N GLY A 215 3.33 -0.15 -29.55
CA GLY A 215 3.83 1.08 -30.18
C GLY A 215 4.51 0.87 -31.53
N PHE A 216 4.41 -0.32 -32.12
CA PHE A 216 4.84 -0.58 -33.49
C PHE A 216 3.91 0.05 -34.52
N GLU A 217 4.49 0.46 -35.64
CA GLU A 217 3.77 0.76 -36.88
C GLU A 217 3.77 -0.48 -37.78
N VAL A 218 2.62 -0.87 -38.34
CA VAL A 218 2.55 -1.95 -39.33
C VAL A 218 2.78 -1.34 -40.71
N THR A 219 3.94 -1.60 -41.33
CA THR A 219 4.31 -0.98 -42.61
C THR A 219 3.94 -1.81 -43.82
N ALA A 220 3.87 -3.14 -43.69
CA ALA A 220 3.44 -4.04 -44.75
C ALA A 220 2.85 -5.34 -44.18
N ILE A 221 1.98 -5.97 -44.97
CA ILE A 221 1.46 -7.32 -44.71
C ILE A 221 1.46 -8.09 -46.04
N TYR A 222 2.20 -9.20 -46.08
CA TYR A 222 2.33 -10.05 -47.26
C TYR A 222 1.68 -11.42 -47.03
N GLY A 223 1.25 -12.03 -48.14
CA GLY A 223 0.49 -13.27 -48.19
C GLY A 223 1.30 -14.54 -48.42
N SER A 224 2.55 -14.41 -48.84
CA SER A 224 3.43 -15.53 -49.16
C SER A 224 4.90 -15.11 -49.10
N TYR A 225 5.82 -16.06 -49.21
CA TYR A 225 7.27 -15.79 -49.30
C TYR A 225 7.69 -15.03 -50.56
N GLY A 226 6.83 -14.95 -51.58
CA GLY A 226 7.01 -14.08 -52.76
C GLY A 226 6.65 -12.60 -52.52
N LEU A 227 6.22 -12.24 -51.31
CA LEU A 227 5.81 -10.89 -50.92
C LEU A 227 4.61 -10.33 -51.71
N GLU A 228 3.74 -11.20 -52.20
CA GLU A 228 2.46 -10.79 -52.75
C GLU A 228 1.58 -10.16 -51.65
N PRO A 229 0.69 -9.21 -51.98
CA PRO A 229 -0.25 -8.65 -51.01
C PRO A 229 -1.07 -9.72 -50.30
N PHE A 230 -1.26 -9.55 -49.00
CA PHE A 230 -2.06 -10.49 -48.20
C PHE A 230 -3.54 -10.50 -48.62
N ASP A 231 -4.06 -11.71 -48.87
CA ASP A 231 -5.46 -12.00 -49.12
C ASP A 231 -5.93 -13.03 -48.07
N ILE A 232 -6.99 -12.69 -47.33
CA ILE A 232 -7.46 -13.48 -46.21
C ILE A 232 -7.85 -14.92 -46.60
N GLU A 233 -8.37 -15.14 -47.81
CA GLU A 233 -8.86 -16.46 -48.23
C GLU A 233 -7.84 -17.27 -49.04
N LYS A 234 -6.89 -16.58 -49.68
CA LYS A 234 -5.95 -17.20 -50.66
C LYS A 234 -4.52 -17.32 -50.16
N SER A 235 -4.10 -16.43 -49.27
CA SER A 235 -2.74 -16.43 -48.76
C SER A 235 -2.52 -17.55 -47.76
N ASP A 236 -1.48 -18.35 -47.97
CA ASP A 236 -1.10 -19.42 -47.05
C ASP A 236 -0.35 -18.89 -45.82
N ARG A 237 0.40 -17.79 -45.99
CA ARG A 237 1.14 -17.10 -44.94
C ARG A 237 0.57 -15.73 -44.64
N HIS A 238 0.93 -15.23 -43.47
CA HIS A 238 0.61 -13.89 -42.99
C HIS A 238 1.90 -13.28 -42.44
N ILE A 239 2.60 -12.55 -43.31
CA ILE A 239 3.93 -12.01 -43.03
C ILE A 239 3.79 -10.53 -42.72
N LEU A 240 4.12 -10.13 -41.50
CA LEU A 240 4.00 -8.76 -41.03
C LEU A 240 5.37 -8.10 -40.99
N VAL A 241 5.46 -6.90 -41.54
CA VAL A 241 6.59 -5.99 -41.35
C VAL A 241 6.16 -4.89 -40.41
N LEU A 242 6.71 -4.91 -39.20
CA LEU A 242 6.49 -3.90 -38.18
C LEU A 242 7.72 -3.00 -38.09
N LYS A 243 7.52 -1.72 -37.83
CA LYS A 243 8.60 -0.75 -37.66
C LYS A 243 8.47 -0.07 -36.30
N ARG A 244 9.59 -0.03 -35.55
CA ARG A 244 9.69 0.82 -34.37
C ARG A 244 9.78 2.27 -34.88
N PRO A 245 8.80 3.14 -34.58
CA PRO A 245 8.82 4.50 -35.13
C PRO A 245 10.07 5.25 -34.67
N VAL A 246 10.68 6.00 -35.58
CA VAL A 246 11.72 6.97 -35.22
C VAL A 246 11.01 8.06 -34.43
N LYS A 247 11.47 8.36 -33.21
CA LYS A 247 10.90 9.49 -32.48
C LYS A 247 11.29 10.75 -33.24
N GLY A 248 10.32 11.36 -33.93
CA GLY A 248 10.52 12.65 -34.59
C GLY A 248 10.92 13.73 -33.57
N GLU A 249 11.24 14.94 -34.05
CA GLU A 249 11.52 16.06 -33.15
C GLU A 249 10.33 16.28 -32.20
N VAL A 250 10.53 15.96 -30.92
CA VAL A 250 9.51 16.11 -29.88
C VAL A 250 9.78 17.37 -29.08
N LYS A 251 8.71 18.10 -28.78
CA LYS A 251 8.75 19.25 -27.89
C LYS A 251 8.51 18.79 -26.45
N CYS A 252 9.51 18.94 -25.57
CA CYS A 252 9.40 18.61 -24.16
C CYS A 252 8.16 19.28 -23.53
N LEU A 253 7.28 18.51 -22.88
CA LEU A 253 6.12 19.07 -22.19
C LEU A 253 6.51 19.97 -21.01
N ASN A 254 7.66 19.68 -20.38
CA ASN A 254 8.16 20.39 -19.21
C ASN A 254 8.89 21.69 -19.57
N CYS A 255 10.00 21.61 -20.33
CA CYS A 255 10.86 22.77 -20.61
C CYS A 255 10.73 23.34 -22.03
N ARG A 256 9.83 22.79 -22.85
CA ARG A 256 9.57 23.19 -24.25
C ARG A 256 10.74 23.05 -25.23
N THR A 257 11.87 22.48 -24.81
CA THR A 257 13.00 22.14 -25.68
C THR A 257 12.56 21.14 -26.73
N LYS A 258 12.92 21.40 -27.99
CA LYS A 258 12.80 20.45 -29.10
C LYS A 258 14.01 19.53 -29.09
N PHE A 259 13.80 18.23 -29.17
CA PHE A 259 14.88 17.25 -29.19
C PHE A 259 14.40 15.95 -29.82
N ILE A 260 15.35 15.08 -30.15
CA ILE A 260 15.12 13.72 -30.62
C ILE A 260 15.63 12.79 -29.52
N GLY A 261 14.86 11.75 -29.19
CA GLY A 261 15.20 10.74 -28.19
C GLY A 261 14.17 10.58 -27.07
N SER A 262 14.47 9.67 -26.14
CA SER A 262 13.54 9.25 -25.09
C SER A 262 13.56 10.10 -23.83
N TYR A 263 14.57 10.95 -23.64
CA TYR A 263 14.69 11.84 -22.48
C TYR A 263 15.10 13.24 -22.94
N CYS A 264 14.48 14.26 -22.35
CA CYS A 264 14.79 15.64 -22.68
C CYS A 264 16.21 15.99 -22.22
N PRO A 265 17.12 16.43 -23.11
CA PRO A 265 18.50 16.72 -22.73
C PRO A 265 18.62 17.93 -21.78
N LYS A 266 17.63 18.84 -21.78
CA LYS A 266 17.64 20.04 -20.92
C LYS A 266 17.15 19.78 -19.49
N CYS A 267 16.14 18.92 -19.33
CA CYS A 267 15.49 18.75 -18.02
C CYS A 267 15.29 17.29 -17.61
N GLY A 268 15.74 16.31 -18.38
CA GLY A 268 15.61 14.89 -18.05
C GLY A 268 14.19 14.33 -18.15
N GLN A 269 13.20 15.10 -18.63
CA GLN A 269 11.82 14.61 -18.78
C GLN A 269 11.77 13.49 -19.82
N LYS A 270 11.38 12.28 -19.40
CA LYS A 270 11.12 11.16 -20.30
C LYS A 270 9.97 11.48 -21.27
N VAL A 271 10.18 11.17 -22.55
CA VAL A 271 9.20 11.20 -23.65
C VAL A 271 8.43 9.90 -23.58
N ASP A 272 7.63 9.76 -22.53
CA ASP A 272 6.61 8.72 -22.46
C ASP A 272 5.29 9.29 -22.95
N HIS A 273 4.77 8.66 -23.99
CA HIS A 273 3.35 8.65 -24.26
C HIS A 273 2.79 7.47 -23.45
N LEU A 274 1.70 7.67 -22.73
CA LEU A 274 0.79 6.64 -22.17
C LEU A 274 0.66 6.53 -20.65
N LYS A 275 -0.55 6.08 -20.32
CA LYS A 275 -1.14 5.72 -19.04
C LYS A 275 -0.29 4.62 -18.40
N VAL A 276 0.64 5.02 -17.53
CA VAL A 276 1.51 4.08 -16.82
C VAL A 276 0.70 3.28 -15.78
N PRO A 277 0.87 1.95 -15.69
CA PRO A 277 0.31 1.17 -14.60
C PRO A 277 0.86 1.65 -13.25
N PHE A 278 0.03 1.58 -12.20
CA PHE A 278 0.37 2.01 -10.84
C PHE A 278 1.69 1.39 -10.32
N VAL A 279 1.99 0.14 -10.72
CA VAL A 279 3.20 -0.59 -10.29
C VAL A 279 4.49 0.10 -10.77
N HIS A 280 4.51 0.62 -11.99
CA HIS A 280 5.69 1.31 -12.54
C HIS A 280 5.97 2.64 -11.80
N LEU A 281 4.93 3.29 -11.25
CA LEU A 281 5.10 4.49 -10.41
C LEU A 281 5.73 4.16 -9.05
N VAL A 282 5.42 2.99 -8.49
CA VAL A 282 5.98 2.55 -7.20
C VAL A 282 7.45 2.13 -7.36
N THR A 283 7.82 1.51 -8.48
CA THR A 283 9.22 1.13 -8.75
C THR A 283 10.12 2.33 -9.05
N GLU A 284 9.63 3.36 -9.76
CA GLU A 284 10.35 4.64 -9.90
C GLU A 284 10.51 5.36 -8.55
N PHE A 285 9.52 5.28 -7.66
CA PHE A 285 9.58 5.91 -6.34
C PHE A 285 10.69 5.35 -5.44
N ALA A 286 10.97 4.04 -5.51
CA ALA A 286 11.97 3.39 -4.68
C ALA A 286 13.43 3.79 -5.04
N ALA A 287 13.67 4.23 -6.29
CA ALA A 287 15.01 4.53 -6.78
C ALA A 287 15.56 5.92 -6.39
N ASP A 288 14.69 6.90 -6.09
CA ASP A 288 15.05 8.34 -6.06
C ASP A 288 14.97 9.01 -4.66
N TYR A 289 14.92 8.23 -3.58
CA TYR A 289 14.45 8.73 -2.26
C TYR A 289 15.31 9.85 -1.62
N LEU A 290 16.59 10.01 -1.99
CA LEU A 290 17.55 10.86 -1.24
C LEU A 290 18.00 12.19 -1.90
N HIS A 291 17.44 12.62 -3.02
CA HIS A 291 17.82 13.92 -3.62
C HIS A 291 16.85 15.06 -3.28
N PHE A 292 17.24 15.95 -2.36
CA PHE A 292 16.56 17.21 -2.07
C PHE A 292 16.95 18.29 -3.09
N ASP A 293 15.98 18.92 -3.75
CA ASP A 293 16.19 19.76 -4.94
C ASP A 293 15.31 21.03 -4.92
N ASN A 294 15.62 22.01 -5.78
CA ASN A 294 14.86 23.26 -6.01
C ASN A 294 13.36 23.04 -6.35
N LYS A 295 12.96 21.80 -6.64
CA LYS A 295 11.57 21.37 -6.85
C LYS A 295 10.71 21.54 -5.60
N PHE A 296 11.29 21.52 -4.40
CA PHE A 296 10.56 21.62 -3.13
C PHE A 296 9.72 22.89 -3.05
N PHE A 297 10.34 24.08 -3.13
CA PHE A 297 9.62 25.35 -3.05
C PHE A 297 8.66 25.55 -4.23
N ARG A 298 9.02 25.05 -5.42
CA ARG A 298 8.14 25.07 -6.61
C ARG A 298 6.88 24.23 -6.44
N SER A 299 6.89 23.22 -5.57
CA SER A 299 5.72 22.42 -5.25
C SER A 299 4.95 22.90 -4.03
N ILE A 300 5.62 23.27 -2.94
CA ILE A 300 4.95 23.61 -1.67
C ILE A 300 4.08 24.88 -1.79
N ILE A 301 4.56 25.94 -2.44
CA ILE A 301 3.78 27.18 -2.55
C ILE A 301 2.48 26.95 -3.36
N PRO A 302 2.51 26.35 -4.57
CA PRO A 302 1.27 26.02 -5.27
C PRO A 302 0.41 24.98 -4.54
N LEU A 303 1.00 24.06 -3.78
CA LEU A 303 0.25 23.09 -2.98
C LEU A 303 -0.63 23.78 -1.92
N LEU A 304 -0.13 24.82 -1.27
CA LEU A 304 -0.85 25.50 -0.18
C LEU A 304 -1.95 26.44 -0.70
N PHE A 305 -1.72 27.09 -1.84
CA PHE A 305 -2.52 28.24 -2.28
C PHE A 305 -3.21 28.06 -3.65
N LYS A 306 -2.88 27.03 -4.43
CA LYS A 306 -3.44 26.81 -5.79
C LYS A 306 -4.10 25.42 -5.89
N PRO A 307 -5.32 25.26 -5.36
CA PRO A 307 -6.00 23.95 -5.34
C PRO A 307 -6.12 23.33 -6.73
N GLY A 308 -5.70 22.08 -6.86
CA GLY A 308 -5.74 21.30 -8.10
C GLY A 308 -4.70 21.70 -9.17
N PHE A 309 -3.87 22.74 -8.93
CA PHE A 309 -2.84 23.17 -9.87
C PHE A 309 -1.81 22.07 -10.15
N LEU A 310 -1.16 21.54 -9.11
CA LEU A 310 -0.10 20.54 -9.27
C LEU A 310 -0.60 19.27 -9.95
N LEU A 311 -1.82 18.82 -9.62
CA LEU A 311 -2.44 17.69 -10.29
C LEU A 311 -2.61 17.96 -11.79
N LYS A 312 -3.12 19.13 -12.17
CA LYS A 312 -3.26 19.49 -13.59
C LYS A 312 -1.91 19.53 -14.30
N GLU A 313 -0.88 20.12 -13.68
CA GLU A 313 0.48 20.15 -14.25
C GLU A 313 1.03 18.73 -14.46
N PHE A 314 0.88 17.87 -13.46
CA PHE A 314 1.32 16.48 -13.48
C PHE A 314 0.60 15.68 -14.58
N MET A 315 -0.72 15.83 -14.67
CA MET A 315 -1.55 15.19 -15.69
C MET A 315 -1.30 15.74 -17.10
N GLN A 316 -0.82 16.99 -17.24
CA GLN A 316 -0.37 17.58 -18.50
C GLN A 316 1.06 17.16 -18.89
N GLY A 317 1.69 16.24 -18.15
CA GLY A 317 3.01 15.70 -18.45
C GLY A 317 4.18 16.59 -18.03
N ARG A 318 3.95 17.63 -17.23
CA ARG A 318 5.01 18.47 -16.64
C ARG A 318 5.50 17.88 -15.31
N ARG A 319 6.05 16.66 -15.37
CA ARG A 319 6.33 15.83 -14.18
C ARG A 319 7.67 16.13 -13.52
N VAL A 320 8.63 16.71 -14.23
CA VAL A 320 9.95 17.07 -13.68
C VAL A 320 9.96 18.38 -12.89
N ALA A 321 9.09 19.35 -13.23
CA ALA A 321 9.09 20.66 -12.59
C ALA A 321 8.64 20.65 -11.12
N TYR A 322 7.89 19.63 -10.71
CA TYR A 322 7.26 19.50 -9.41
C TYR A 322 7.60 18.14 -8.79
N ILE A 323 7.49 18.04 -7.46
CA ILE A 323 7.62 16.78 -6.74
C ILE A 323 6.46 15.84 -7.13
N ASN A 324 6.78 14.56 -7.37
CA ASN A 324 5.83 13.50 -7.61
C ASN A 324 4.79 13.40 -6.46
N PRO A 325 3.48 13.24 -6.74
CA PRO A 325 2.45 13.20 -5.69
C PRO A 325 2.70 12.19 -4.57
N LEU A 326 3.21 10.99 -4.89
CA LEU A 326 3.53 9.97 -3.89
C LEU A 326 4.65 10.44 -2.97
N ARG A 327 5.74 10.95 -3.54
CA ARG A 327 6.89 11.47 -2.78
C ARG A 327 6.51 12.65 -1.90
N LEU A 328 5.70 13.57 -2.44
CA LEU A 328 5.22 14.72 -1.70
C LEU A 328 4.34 14.32 -0.51
N TYR A 329 3.47 13.33 -0.70
CA TYR A 329 2.63 12.77 0.37
C TYR A 329 3.49 12.15 1.48
N PHE A 330 4.39 11.23 1.16
CA PHE A 330 5.22 10.57 2.17
C PHE A 330 6.08 11.59 2.92
N PHE A 331 6.73 12.51 2.21
CA PHE A 331 7.57 13.52 2.84
C PHE A 331 6.79 14.44 3.78
N SER A 332 5.65 14.97 3.30
CA SER A 332 4.80 15.85 4.13
C SER A 332 4.18 15.11 5.31
N ALA A 333 3.75 13.86 5.13
CA ALA A 333 3.25 13.01 6.20
C ALA A 333 4.32 12.75 7.27
N THR A 334 5.55 12.40 6.87
CA THR A 334 6.64 12.16 7.82
C THR A 334 6.94 13.40 8.66
N ILE A 335 7.04 14.59 8.05
CA ILE A 335 7.21 15.84 8.80
C ILE A 335 6.05 16.08 9.75
N PHE A 336 4.82 15.99 9.24
CA PHE A 336 3.62 16.22 10.04
C PHE A 336 3.57 15.30 11.26
N PHE A 337 3.76 13.99 11.08
CA PHE A 337 3.70 13.04 12.18
C PHE A 337 4.85 13.24 13.17
N LEU A 338 6.06 13.56 12.71
CA LEU A 338 7.18 13.87 13.58
C LEU A 338 6.86 15.08 14.48
N LEU A 339 6.36 16.17 13.88
CA LEU A 339 5.96 17.37 14.62
C LEU A 339 4.77 17.09 15.55
N PHE A 340 3.74 16.40 15.04
CA PHE A 340 2.57 16.00 15.79
C PHE A 340 2.96 15.23 17.04
N PHE A 341 3.71 14.14 16.93
CA PHE A 341 4.08 13.32 18.09
C PHE A 341 5.06 14.04 19.03
N SER A 342 5.92 14.92 18.52
CA SER A 342 6.86 15.69 19.34
C SER A 342 6.18 16.83 20.11
N LEU A 343 5.18 17.49 19.54
CA LEU A 343 4.65 18.77 20.04
C LEU A 343 3.23 18.68 20.61
N SER A 344 2.45 17.66 20.24
CA SER A 344 1.07 17.48 20.76
C SER A 344 1.00 17.01 22.22
N GLY A 345 2.13 16.67 22.85
CA GLY A 345 2.16 16.13 24.21
C GLY A 345 1.62 14.70 24.35
N VAL A 346 1.29 14.02 23.25
CA VAL A 346 0.81 12.63 23.21
C VAL A 346 1.84 11.65 23.81
N SER A 347 3.14 11.90 23.63
CA SER A 347 4.21 11.14 24.28
C SER A 347 4.17 11.23 25.82
N LYS A 348 3.76 12.38 26.36
CA LYS A 348 3.62 12.65 27.80
C LYS A 348 2.40 11.94 28.39
N LEU A 349 1.29 11.88 27.65
CA LEU A 349 0.09 11.09 27.98
C LEU A 349 0.40 9.58 28.03
N MET A 350 1.17 9.04 27.07
CA MET A 350 1.60 7.63 27.07
C MET A 350 2.52 7.27 28.24
N HIS A 351 3.43 8.17 28.64
CA HIS A 351 4.32 7.93 29.77
C HIS A 351 3.58 7.93 31.12
N LEU A 352 2.54 8.75 31.27
CA LEU A 352 1.67 8.75 32.47
C LEU A 352 0.91 7.42 32.62
N GLU A 353 0.49 6.80 31.51
CA GLU A 353 -0.32 5.58 31.51
C GLU A 353 0.48 4.30 31.82
N LYS A 354 1.73 4.22 31.32
CA LYS A 354 2.66 3.13 31.65
C LYS A 354 2.97 2.99 33.14
N HIS A 355 2.86 4.08 33.90
CA HIS A 355 3.04 4.07 35.35
C HIS A 355 1.73 3.88 36.14
N ALA A 356 0.57 4.06 35.51
CA ALA A 356 -0.75 3.87 36.14
C ALA A 356 -1.30 2.44 36.01
N LEU A 357 -0.89 1.68 34.98
CA LEU A 357 -1.45 0.35 34.66
C LEU A 357 -0.57 -0.86 35.03
N ILE A 358 0.49 -0.68 35.84
CA ILE A 358 1.21 -1.83 36.41
C ILE A 358 0.82 -1.96 37.89
N PRO A 359 -0.25 -2.70 38.24
CA PRO A 359 -0.21 -3.37 39.52
C PRO A 359 0.96 -4.35 39.41
N LYS A 360 2.03 -4.13 40.17
CA LYS A 360 3.09 -5.13 40.29
C LYS A 360 2.40 -6.43 40.72
N GLU A 361 2.25 -7.37 39.81
CA GLU A 361 1.77 -8.72 40.08
C GLU A 361 2.54 -9.33 41.26
N ASP A 362 3.81 -8.93 41.42
CA ASP A 362 4.66 -9.28 42.56
C ASP A 362 4.19 -8.69 43.89
N VAL A 363 3.59 -7.49 43.91
CA VAL A 363 3.08 -6.84 45.13
C VAL A 363 1.73 -7.43 45.52
N ILE A 364 0.85 -7.72 44.55
CA ILE A 364 -0.41 -8.42 44.80
C ILE A 364 -0.14 -9.84 45.29
N LYS A 365 0.76 -10.60 44.65
CA LYS A 365 1.16 -11.94 45.11
C LYS A 365 1.82 -11.93 46.48
N LYS A 366 2.58 -10.89 46.81
CA LYS A 366 3.20 -10.74 48.13
C LYS A 366 2.18 -10.38 49.22
N LEU A 367 1.20 -9.52 48.91
CA LEU A 367 0.08 -9.21 49.80
C LEU A 367 -0.87 -10.41 49.98
N GLU A 368 -1.20 -11.15 48.93
CA GLU A 368 -2.00 -12.38 49.01
C GLU A 368 -1.30 -13.46 49.86
N LYS A 369 0.03 -13.56 49.75
CA LYS A 369 0.84 -14.45 50.59
C LYS A 369 0.82 -14.01 52.05
N GLU A 370 1.02 -12.72 52.34
CA GLU A 370 0.99 -12.19 53.71
C GLU A 370 -0.41 -12.27 54.34
N ILE A 371 -1.48 -12.06 53.56
CA ILE A 371 -2.88 -12.23 54.00
C ILE A 371 -3.18 -13.70 54.32
N ASN A 372 -2.76 -14.64 53.46
CA ASN A 372 -2.96 -16.08 53.68
C ASN A 372 -2.13 -16.61 54.87
N GLU A 373 -0.92 -16.10 55.07
CA GLU A 373 -0.10 -16.43 56.25
C GLU A 373 -0.74 -15.87 57.54
N THR A 374 -1.34 -14.68 57.48
CA THR A 374 -2.04 -14.06 58.61
C THR A 374 -3.36 -14.78 58.92
N GLN A 375 -4.16 -15.12 57.91
CA GLN A 375 -5.39 -15.91 58.08
C GLN A 375 -5.12 -17.31 58.63
N ASN A 376 -4.09 -18.00 58.16
CA ASN A 376 -3.70 -19.31 58.71
C ASN A 376 -3.22 -19.22 60.17
N LYS A 377 -2.66 -18.08 60.58
CA LYS A 377 -2.28 -17.81 61.98
C LYS A 377 -3.51 -17.65 62.88
N TYR A 378 -4.50 -16.86 62.45
CA TYR A 378 -5.77 -16.68 63.17
C TYR A 378 -6.71 -17.90 63.13
N SER A 379 -6.61 -18.75 62.10
CA SER A 379 -7.42 -19.98 61.96
C SER A 379 -6.93 -21.13 62.83
N LYS A 380 -5.65 -21.12 63.24
CA LYS A 380 -5.08 -22.09 64.19
C LYS A 380 -5.40 -21.74 65.65
N ASP A 381 -5.58 -20.46 65.97
CA ASP A 381 -5.91 -20.00 67.33
C ASP A 381 -7.42 -20.01 67.64
N SER A 382 -8.28 -20.15 66.62
CA SER A 382 -9.75 -20.21 66.77
C SER A 382 -10.33 -21.63 66.69
N ALA A 383 -9.51 -22.65 66.45
CA ALA A 383 -9.93 -24.05 66.43
C ALA A 383 -10.06 -24.70 67.83
N SER A 384 -9.90 -23.94 68.93
CA SER A 384 -10.01 -24.49 70.29
C SER A 384 -11.25 -24.07 71.08
N ASN A 385 -12.16 -23.22 70.59
CA ASN A 385 -13.40 -22.89 71.30
C ASN A 385 -14.48 -22.32 70.38
N ALA A 386 -15.55 -23.08 70.11
CA ALA A 386 -16.94 -22.62 70.01
C ALA A 386 -17.82 -23.70 69.34
N THR A 387 -18.30 -24.63 70.17
CA THR A 387 -19.62 -25.24 69.97
C THR A 387 -20.71 -24.24 70.34
N GLU A 388 -21.83 -24.33 69.62
CA GLU A 388 -23.16 -23.76 69.90
C GLU A 388 -23.46 -22.30 69.50
N GLY A 389 -24.66 -22.12 68.93
CA GLY A 389 -25.32 -20.80 68.91
C GLY A 389 -25.76 -20.25 67.55
N LYS A 390 -26.29 -21.10 66.66
CA LYS A 390 -26.95 -20.69 65.42
C LYS A 390 -28.43 -20.38 65.70
N SER A 391 -28.77 -19.18 66.12
CA SER A 391 -30.13 -18.60 66.00
C SER A 391 -30.10 -17.09 66.22
N ASP A 392 -30.98 -16.38 65.52
CA ASP A 392 -31.36 -14.97 65.76
C ASP A 392 -30.58 -13.89 64.98
N ILE A 393 -30.27 -14.19 63.72
CA ILE A 393 -30.38 -13.20 62.64
C ILE A 393 -31.87 -13.17 62.30
N ASP A 394 -32.65 -12.23 62.84
CA ASP A 394 -33.87 -11.68 62.21
C ASP A 394 -34.74 -10.76 63.10
N SER A 395 -34.37 -10.44 64.35
CA SER A 395 -35.29 -9.71 65.25
C SER A 395 -35.00 -8.23 65.55
N ILE A 396 -34.00 -7.58 64.96
CA ILE A 396 -33.75 -6.14 65.25
C ILE A 396 -33.44 -5.33 63.99
N THR A 397 -34.39 -5.29 63.06
CA THR A 397 -34.50 -4.15 62.13
C THR A 397 -35.25 -3.02 62.82
N GLY A 398 -34.53 -1.98 63.27
CA GLY A 398 -35.17 -0.81 63.89
C GLY A 398 -34.21 0.30 64.34
N LYS A 399 -34.00 1.29 63.45
CA LYS A 399 -33.51 2.68 63.68
C LYS A 399 -33.03 3.07 65.10
N SER A 400 -31.77 3.47 65.24
CA SER A 400 -31.30 4.87 65.14
C SER A 400 -29.82 4.96 65.51
N ASN A 401 -29.04 5.66 64.67
CA ASN A 401 -27.66 6.03 65.00
C ASN A 401 -27.70 7.18 66.02
N SER A 402 -27.03 7.02 67.15
CA SER A 402 -26.60 8.16 67.95
C SER A 402 -25.20 7.90 68.49
N THR A 403 -24.24 8.57 67.88
CA THR A 403 -22.84 8.60 68.31
C THR A 403 -22.52 10.05 68.64
N GLU A 404 -22.05 10.31 69.86
CA GLU A 404 -21.70 11.66 70.31
C GLU A 404 -20.18 11.85 70.34
N PHE A 405 -19.73 13.01 69.87
CA PHE A 405 -18.33 13.44 69.92
C PHE A 405 -18.09 14.21 71.21
N VAL A 406 -17.19 13.70 72.04
CA VAL A 406 -16.85 14.34 73.32
C VAL A 406 -15.39 14.77 73.29
N GLN A 407 -15.17 16.04 73.59
CA GLN A 407 -13.84 16.63 73.70
C GLN A 407 -13.35 16.52 75.15
N LYS A 408 -12.15 15.98 75.34
CA LYS A 408 -11.46 15.98 76.63
C LYS A 408 -10.82 17.35 76.88
N ASN A 409 -10.55 17.64 78.15
CA ASN A 409 -9.98 18.92 78.58
C ASN A 409 -8.52 19.15 78.09
N ASP A 410 -7.86 18.12 77.56
CA ASP A 410 -6.54 18.21 76.92
C ASP A 410 -6.63 18.48 75.40
N GLY A 411 -7.84 18.62 74.85
CA GLY A 411 -8.09 18.93 73.45
C GLY A 411 -8.27 17.72 72.54
N SER A 412 -8.11 16.49 73.04
CA SER A 412 -8.38 15.27 72.27
C SER A 412 -9.88 14.95 72.17
N PHE A 413 -10.31 14.33 71.07
CA PHE A 413 -11.70 13.93 70.87
C PHE A 413 -11.82 12.41 70.86
N TYR A 414 -12.93 11.89 71.38
CA TYR A 414 -13.31 10.50 71.17
C TYR A 414 -14.79 10.38 70.84
N ILE A 415 -15.15 9.26 70.21
CA ILE A 415 -16.49 8.96 69.74
C ILE A 415 -17.11 7.97 70.74
N LYS A 416 -18.18 8.36 71.43
CA LYS A 416 -18.91 7.49 72.37
C LYS A 416 -20.15 6.91 71.69
N ASN A 417 -20.25 5.58 71.63
CA ASN A 417 -21.44 4.88 71.20
C ASN A 417 -22.33 4.60 72.42
N THR A 418 -23.55 5.12 72.44
CA THR A 418 -24.47 5.04 73.60
C THR A 418 -25.34 3.78 73.61
N ASN A 419 -25.16 2.85 72.65
CA ASN A 419 -25.97 1.64 72.55
C ASN A 419 -25.63 0.53 73.55
N PHE A 420 -24.55 0.67 74.31
CA PHE A 420 -24.18 -0.26 75.38
C PHE A 420 -24.38 0.41 76.73
N LYS A 421 -25.36 -0.08 77.49
CA LYS A 421 -25.53 0.25 78.90
C LYS A 421 -24.69 -0.72 79.74
N ASP A 422 -23.99 -0.13 80.69
CA ASP A 422 -23.29 -0.70 81.84
C ASP A 422 -21.97 -1.45 81.57
N ASP A 423 -20.91 -0.71 81.90
CA ASP A 423 -19.97 -0.99 82.98
C ASP A 423 -19.25 -2.34 82.98
N GLN A 424 -18.16 -2.39 82.22
CA GLN A 424 -16.79 -2.68 82.67
C GLN A 424 -16.01 -3.36 81.53
N GLU A 425 -15.31 -2.55 80.73
CA GLU A 425 -13.98 -2.85 80.16
C GLU A 425 -13.60 -1.71 79.20
N GLU A 426 -12.62 -0.90 79.60
CA GLU A 426 -11.92 0.03 78.72
C GLU A 426 -11.05 -0.76 77.75
N LEU A 427 -11.42 -0.82 76.47
CA LEU A 427 -10.53 -1.29 75.42
C LEU A 427 -9.72 -0.10 74.87
N GLU A 428 -8.60 0.12 75.54
CA GLU A 428 -7.51 0.99 75.13
C GLU A 428 -6.83 0.37 73.90
N TYR A 429 -7.21 0.79 72.68
CA TYR A 429 -6.41 0.50 71.49
C TYR A 429 -5.30 1.54 71.39
N ASP A 430 -4.15 1.17 71.96
CA ASP A 430 -2.89 1.88 71.89
C ASP A 430 -2.43 2.01 70.43
N MET A 431 -2.33 3.24 69.96
CA MET A 431 -2.04 3.57 68.57
C MET A 431 -0.53 3.49 68.29
N HIS A 432 0.06 2.31 68.41
CA HIS A 432 1.43 2.02 67.99
C HIS A 432 1.51 1.75 66.46
N VAL A 433 1.16 2.76 65.64
CA VAL A 433 1.48 2.78 64.20
C VAL A 433 1.97 4.18 63.78
N LEU A 434 2.97 4.70 64.48
CA LEU A 434 3.61 6.00 64.17
C LEU A 434 5.15 5.94 64.16
N GLN A 435 5.75 4.86 63.65
CA GLN A 435 7.22 4.79 63.49
C GLN A 435 7.76 4.54 62.07
N LEU A 436 6.97 4.74 61.02
CA LEU A 436 7.49 4.73 59.64
C LEU A 436 6.98 5.92 58.83
N VAL A 437 7.29 7.13 59.28
CA VAL A 437 7.17 8.36 58.46
C VAL A 437 8.59 8.87 58.19
N PRO A 438 9.09 8.88 56.94
CA PRO A 438 10.32 9.59 56.64
C PRO A 438 10.05 11.09 56.81
N LYS A 439 10.88 11.77 57.62
CA LYS A 439 10.90 13.23 57.73
C LYS A 439 11.15 13.82 56.32
N PHE A 440 10.12 14.37 55.68
CA PHE A 440 10.23 15.24 54.51
C PHE A 440 9.88 16.68 54.92
N PRO A 441 10.49 17.72 54.31
CA PRO A 441 10.36 19.09 54.78
C PRO A 441 8.99 19.67 54.41
N PRO A 442 8.46 20.64 55.18
CA PRO A 442 7.17 21.26 54.90
C PRO A 442 7.38 22.46 53.98
N THR A 443 6.82 22.43 52.77
CA THR A 443 6.55 23.66 52.02
C THR A 443 5.09 23.66 51.60
N LYS A 444 4.26 24.41 52.35
CA LYS A 444 2.85 24.69 52.06
C LYS A 444 2.74 25.59 50.80
N PRO A 445 1.90 25.27 49.81
CA PRO A 445 1.61 26.17 48.70
C PRO A 445 0.88 27.44 49.18
N ALA A 446 1.30 28.61 48.71
CA ALA A 446 0.84 29.92 49.20
C ALA A 446 -0.64 30.27 48.89
N TRP A 447 -1.36 29.43 48.13
CA TRP A 447 -2.73 29.71 47.69
C TRP A 447 -3.81 29.07 48.58
N ILE A 448 -3.44 28.29 49.60
CA ILE A 448 -4.38 27.66 50.54
C ILE A 448 -4.68 28.62 51.71
N PRO A 449 -5.94 29.03 51.95
CA PRO A 449 -6.32 29.89 53.07
C PRO A 449 -5.94 29.26 54.42
N GLN A 450 -5.26 30.00 55.29
CA GLN A 450 -4.68 29.49 56.53
C GLN A 450 -5.70 29.19 57.64
N ASP A 451 -6.93 29.66 57.46
CA ASP A 451 -8.06 29.64 58.38
C ASP A 451 -8.98 28.40 58.25
N LEU A 452 -8.62 27.44 57.40
CA LEU A 452 -9.34 26.16 57.28
C LEU A 452 -9.07 25.21 58.47
N PRO A 453 -10.04 24.37 58.89
CA PRO A 453 -9.79 23.29 59.85
C PRO A 453 -8.74 22.29 59.37
N GLU A 454 -7.88 21.80 60.27
CA GLU A 454 -6.67 21.02 59.95
C GLU A 454 -6.94 19.74 59.15
N TYR A 455 -8.06 19.04 59.39
CA TYR A 455 -8.46 17.87 58.62
C TYR A 455 -8.85 18.20 57.16
N LEU A 456 -9.37 19.41 56.91
CA LEU A 456 -9.77 19.90 55.59
C LEU A 456 -8.56 20.44 54.83
N GLN A 457 -7.58 21.01 55.54
CA GLN A 457 -6.25 21.28 54.98
C GLN A 457 -5.56 19.98 54.55
N LEU A 458 -5.70 18.90 55.34
CA LEU A 458 -5.17 17.57 55.04
C LEU A 458 -5.80 16.93 53.78
N VAL A 459 -7.13 17.01 53.66
CA VAL A 459 -7.88 16.48 52.51
C VAL A 459 -7.59 17.26 51.22
N LEU A 460 -7.28 18.55 51.33
CA LEU A 460 -6.93 19.41 50.18
C LEU A 460 -5.43 19.42 49.86
N SER A 461 -4.57 19.03 50.81
CA SER A 461 -3.12 18.93 50.59
C SER A 461 -2.69 17.67 49.85
N ASP A 462 -3.57 16.67 49.78
CA ASP A 462 -3.32 15.42 49.06
C ASP A 462 -3.72 15.56 47.58
N SER A 463 -2.94 16.36 46.85
CA SER A 463 -2.96 16.41 45.39
C SER A 463 -1.57 16.14 44.81
N LEU A 464 -1.53 15.45 43.68
CA LEU A 464 -0.30 15.20 42.92
C LEU A 464 0.11 16.44 42.12
N ASP A 465 1.38 16.83 42.20
CA ASP A 465 2.00 17.85 41.36
C ASP A 465 2.54 17.25 40.04
N LEU A 466 2.40 17.98 38.93
CA LEU A 466 2.98 17.65 37.62
C LEU A 466 4.30 18.40 37.41
N ALA A 467 5.38 17.63 37.26
CA ALA A 467 6.81 17.97 37.24
C ALA A 467 7.38 18.40 38.61
N ASP A 468 8.50 17.78 39.01
CA ASP A 468 9.24 17.96 40.28
C ASP A 468 8.74 17.23 41.56
N GLY A 469 8.03 16.11 41.41
CA GLY A 469 7.96 15.03 42.41
C GLY A 469 7.11 15.23 43.67
N LEU A 470 5.84 14.77 43.66
CA LEU A 470 5.17 14.09 44.79
C LEU A 470 3.83 13.39 44.39
N LYS A 471 3.16 12.70 45.34
CA LYS A 471 2.28 11.49 45.24
C LYS A 471 0.74 11.73 45.32
N ILE A 472 -0.08 10.72 44.93
CA ILE A 472 -1.57 10.67 44.90
C ILE A 472 -2.16 9.99 46.16
N PRO A 473 -3.35 10.41 46.65
CA PRO A 473 -4.44 9.45 46.91
C PRO A 473 -5.80 9.89 46.31
N PHE A 474 -6.58 8.89 45.85
CA PHE A 474 -7.84 9.03 45.12
C PHE A 474 -9.04 8.75 46.05
N LEU A 475 -9.96 9.70 46.21
CA LEU A 475 -11.22 9.49 46.94
C LEU A 475 -12.19 8.67 46.06
N GLN A 476 -12.48 7.42 46.44
CA GLN A 476 -13.36 6.52 45.69
C GLN A 476 -14.88 6.77 45.85
N ASN A 477 -15.34 7.80 46.59
CA ASN A 477 -16.78 7.92 46.90
C ASN A 477 -17.40 9.27 46.49
N VAL A 478 -18.07 9.27 45.33
CA VAL A 478 -18.67 10.46 44.69
C VAL A 478 -19.80 11.05 45.55
N GLU A 479 -20.54 10.22 46.29
CA GLU A 479 -21.66 10.65 47.16
C GLU A 479 -21.19 11.42 48.41
N ALA A 480 -20.01 11.07 48.94
CA ALA A 480 -19.39 11.79 50.05
C ALA A 480 -18.93 13.19 49.63
N LEU A 481 -18.44 13.35 48.40
CA LEU A 481 -18.06 14.65 47.85
C LEU A 481 -19.28 15.55 47.62
N GLU A 482 -20.38 15.00 47.08
CA GLU A 482 -21.59 15.79 46.82
C GLU A 482 -22.24 16.29 48.12
N SER A 483 -22.35 15.44 49.14
CA SER A 483 -22.90 15.82 50.44
C SER A 483 -22.04 16.86 51.18
N THR A 484 -20.72 16.79 51.03
CA THR A 484 -19.77 17.76 51.60
C THR A 484 -19.83 19.11 50.88
N LEU A 485 -19.97 19.11 49.56
CA LEU A 485 -20.15 20.34 48.78
C LEU A 485 -21.50 21.00 49.06
N ASP A 486 -22.55 20.21 49.32
CA ASP A 486 -23.86 20.73 49.70
C ASP A 486 -23.90 21.35 51.11
N SER A 487 -23.19 20.75 52.08
CA SER A 487 -23.10 21.29 53.44
C SER A 487 -22.27 22.58 53.49
N LEU A 488 -21.18 22.67 52.71
CA LEU A 488 -20.37 23.89 52.58
C LEU A 488 -21.12 25.06 51.93
N GLN A 489 -21.96 24.77 50.92
CA GLN A 489 -22.80 25.79 50.30
C GLN A 489 -23.91 26.26 51.27
N LYS A 490 -24.57 25.35 52.00
CA LYS A 490 -25.59 25.69 53.00
C LYS A 490 -25.02 26.48 54.19
N ALA A 491 -23.76 26.27 54.54
CA ALA A 491 -23.05 27.03 55.56
C ALA A 491 -22.56 28.42 55.09
N GLY A 492 -22.85 28.81 53.83
CA GLY A 492 -22.44 30.11 53.27
C GLY A 492 -20.95 30.24 52.97
N LYS A 493 -20.18 29.15 53.09
CA LYS A 493 -18.71 29.12 52.90
C LYS A 493 -18.28 28.79 51.47
N MET A 494 -19.23 28.54 50.57
CA MET A 494 -19.00 28.24 49.16
C MET A 494 -20.16 28.76 48.32
N SER A 495 -19.87 29.43 47.20
CA SER A 495 -20.90 29.90 46.27
C SER A 495 -21.43 28.78 45.37
N PHE A 496 -22.63 28.97 44.83
CA PHE A 496 -23.25 28.03 43.88
C PHE A 496 -22.38 27.76 42.65
N PHE A 497 -21.66 28.78 42.16
CA PHE A 497 -20.80 28.66 40.99
C PHE A 497 -19.51 27.89 41.28
N GLU A 498 -18.92 28.04 42.46
CA GLU A 498 -17.75 27.27 42.88
C GLU A 498 -18.07 25.77 43.01
N LYS A 499 -19.24 25.43 43.55
CA LYS A 499 -19.73 24.05 43.59
C LYS A 499 -19.88 23.45 42.20
N ILE A 500 -20.42 24.20 41.23
CA ILE A 500 -20.56 23.75 39.84
C ILE A 500 -19.18 23.53 39.19
N LEU A 501 -18.24 24.44 39.41
CA LEU A 501 -16.87 24.34 38.87
C LEU A 501 -16.12 23.12 39.44
N ILE A 502 -16.25 22.86 40.74
CA ILE A 502 -15.64 21.70 41.40
C ILE A 502 -16.30 20.40 40.92
N LYS A 503 -17.64 20.33 40.81
CA LYS A 503 -18.33 19.18 40.21
C LYS A 503 -17.91 18.94 38.75
N TRP A 504 -17.77 20.01 37.96
CA TRP A 504 -17.36 19.91 36.56
C TRP A 504 -15.93 19.40 36.40
N LYS A 505 -14.99 19.90 37.22
CA LYS A 505 -13.62 19.39 37.28
C LYS A 505 -13.61 17.92 37.76
N TYR A 506 -14.29 17.58 38.84
CA TYR A 506 -14.31 16.22 39.36
C TYR A 506 -14.90 15.22 38.34
N LYS A 507 -16.01 15.55 37.69
CA LYS A 507 -16.64 14.73 36.64
C LYS A 507 -15.76 14.58 35.38
N LYS A 508 -14.92 15.57 35.07
CA LYS A 508 -13.96 15.54 33.96
C LYS A 508 -12.73 14.67 34.26
N TYR A 509 -12.39 14.47 35.54
CA TYR A 509 -11.19 13.73 35.96
C TYR A 509 -11.47 12.37 36.64
N GLY A 510 -12.70 12.10 37.10
CA GLY A 510 -12.99 10.97 38.00
C GLY A 510 -13.81 9.79 37.46
N SER A 511 -14.03 9.63 36.14
CA SER A 511 -14.73 8.42 35.63
C SER A 511 -13.76 7.39 35.04
N GLU A 512 -13.89 6.12 35.45
CA GLU A 512 -13.21 4.97 34.81
C GLU A 512 -13.51 4.90 33.31
N VAL A 513 -14.73 5.29 32.90
CA VAL A 513 -15.13 5.42 31.49
C VAL A 513 -14.22 6.40 30.73
N ASN A 514 -13.80 7.50 31.35
CA ASN A 514 -12.88 8.45 30.71
C ASN A 514 -11.43 7.95 30.67
N ALA A 515 -11.01 7.07 31.59
CA ALA A 515 -9.69 6.44 31.55
C ALA A 515 -9.61 5.42 30.41
N SER A 516 -10.58 4.52 30.31
CA SER A 516 -10.67 3.55 29.21
C SER A 516 -10.85 4.23 27.85
N LEU A 517 -11.66 5.29 27.78
CA LEU A 517 -11.79 6.08 26.55
C LEU A 517 -10.47 6.77 26.17
N LYS A 518 -9.75 7.38 27.12
CA LYS A 518 -8.44 8.01 26.84
C LYS A 518 -7.41 6.99 26.35
N GLN A 519 -7.38 5.80 26.96
CA GLN A 519 -6.54 4.68 26.52
C GLN A 519 -6.86 4.27 25.08
N LEU A 520 -8.15 4.04 24.79
CA LEU A 520 -8.62 3.69 23.45
C LEU A 520 -8.29 4.78 22.42
N PHE A 521 -8.44 6.06 22.77
CA PHE A 521 -8.07 7.18 21.89
C PHE A 521 -6.55 7.27 21.68
N GLY A 522 -5.73 7.01 22.71
CA GLY A 522 -4.28 6.99 22.62
C GLY A 522 -3.76 5.95 21.64
N ASP A 523 -4.30 4.72 21.72
CA ASP A 523 -3.92 3.64 20.81
C ASP A 523 -4.31 3.92 19.34
N VAL A 524 -5.46 4.56 19.12
CA VAL A 524 -5.89 4.97 17.78
C VAL A 524 -4.96 6.04 17.20
N ILE A 525 -4.52 7.01 18.02
CA ILE A 525 -3.59 8.07 17.60
C ILE A 525 -2.25 7.49 17.15
N LEU A 526 -1.73 6.48 17.83
CA LEU A 526 -0.50 5.76 17.42
C LEU A 526 -0.66 5.04 16.08
N LYS A 527 -1.87 4.57 15.77
CA LYS A 527 -2.20 3.90 14.51
C LYS A 527 -2.53 4.89 13.39
N LEU A 528 -2.67 6.18 13.66
CA LEU A 528 -3.13 7.19 12.70
C LEU A 528 -2.31 7.21 11.39
N PRO A 529 -0.96 7.10 11.38
CA PRO A 529 -0.19 6.97 10.14
C PRO A 529 -0.62 5.77 9.28
N LYS A 530 -0.86 4.61 9.90
CA LYS A 530 -1.31 3.39 9.21
C LYS A 530 -2.74 3.56 8.69
N LEU A 531 -3.64 4.08 9.52
CA LEU A 531 -5.04 4.31 9.15
C LEU A 531 -5.17 5.29 7.97
N MET A 532 -4.35 6.34 7.94
CA MET A 532 -4.29 7.28 6.82
C MET A 532 -3.89 6.60 5.51
N PHE A 533 -2.98 5.63 5.55
CA PHE A 533 -2.59 4.88 4.35
C PHE A 533 -3.74 4.02 3.79
N PHE A 534 -4.52 3.37 4.66
CA PHE A 534 -5.73 2.63 4.26
C PHE A 534 -6.85 3.55 3.78
N TYR A 535 -6.94 4.75 4.35
CA TYR A 535 -7.98 5.71 4.00
C TYR A 535 -7.79 6.33 2.60
N LEU A 536 -6.55 6.52 2.14
CA LEU A 536 -6.26 7.11 0.84
C LEU A 536 -6.95 6.41 -0.35
N PRO A 537 -6.85 5.06 -0.52
CA PRO A 537 -7.60 4.34 -1.55
C PRO A 537 -9.12 4.50 -1.42
N LEU A 538 -9.67 4.51 -0.20
CA LEU A 538 -11.12 4.64 0.04
C LEU A 538 -11.61 6.05 -0.35
N PHE A 539 -10.84 7.09 -0.03
CA PHE A 539 -11.14 8.45 -0.47
C PHE A 539 -11.08 8.57 -1.99
N ALA A 540 -10.03 8.02 -2.63
CA ALA A 540 -9.92 8.01 -4.09
C ALA A 540 -11.08 7.24 -4.75
N LEU A 541 -11.54 6.14 -4.13
CA LEU A 541 -12.67 5.35 -4.61
C LEU A 541 -14.00 6.13 -4.48
N SER A 542 -14.19 6.90 -3.42
CA SER A 542 -15.36 7.79 -3.27
C SER A 542 -15.43 8.85 -4.37
N LEU A 543 -14.27 9.41 -4.75
CA LEU A 543 -14.17 10.30 -5.92
C LEU A 543 -14.47 9.57 -7.21
N PHE A 544 -13.91 8.37 -7.38
CA PHE A 544 -14.15 7.54 -8.55
C PHE A 544 -15.64 7.27 -8.75
N PHE A 545 -16.38 6.82 -7.75
CA PHE A 545 -17.81 6.53 -7.94
C PHE A 545 -18.63 7.75 -8.41
N LEU A 546 -18.33 8.97 -7.94
CA LEU A 546 -19.06 10.17 -8.37
C LEU A 546 -18.53 10.82 -9.66
N TYR A 547 -17.33 10.44 -10.10
CA TYR A 547 -16.66 11.02 -11.28
C TYR A 547 -16.24 9.99 -12.34
N SER A 548 -16.65 8.72 -12.20
CA SER A 548 -16.36 7.57 -13.09
C SER A 548 -17.10 7.68 -14.44
N LYS A 549 -16.76 8.70 -15.21
CA LYS A 549 -17.07 8.79 -16.64
C LYS A 549 -15.84 8.32 -17.42
N LYS A 550 -16.01 7.91 -18.69
CA LYS A 550 -14.94 7.48 -19.64
C LYS A 550 -13.70 8.40 -19.74
N LYS A 551 -13.71 9.57 -19.09
CA LYS A 551 -12.67 10.60 -19.09
C LYS A 551 -11.67 10.53 -17.93
N PHE A 552 -12.02 9.93 -16.79
CA PHE A 552 -11.16 9.94 -15.57
C PHE A 552 -10.94 8.51 -15.07
N TYR A 553 -9.69 8.16 -14.80
CA TYR A 553 -9.31 6.84 -14.27
C TYR A 553 -9.13 6.88 -12.74
N LEU A 554 -9.28 5.73 -12.07
CA LEU A 554 -9.07 5.60 -10.62
C LEU A 554 -7.71 6.16 -10.16
N VAL A 555 -6.65 5.95 -10.95
CA VAL A 555 -5.31 6.47 -10.67
C VAL A 555 -5.27 8.00 -10.57
N GLU A 556 -6.07 8.69 -11.39
CA GLU A 556 -6.14 10.16 -11.36
C GLU A 556 -6.83 10.67 -10.09
N HIS A 557 -7.87 9.98 -9.65
CA HIS A 557 -8.51 10.24 -8.35
C HIS A 557 -7.52 9.97 -7.21
N GLY A 558 -6.70 8.93 -7.32
CA GLY A 558 -5.59 8.66 -6.39
C GLY A 558 -4.60 9.82 -6.29
N PHE A 559 -4.14 10.37 -7.42
CA PHE A 559 -3.23 11.52 -7.40
C PHE A 559 -3.89 12.79 -6.84
N PHE A 560 -5.18 13.01 -7.12
CA PHE A 560 -5.93 14.10 -6.49
C PHE A 560 -5.91 13.97 -4.97
N THR A 561 -6.23 12.77 -4.46
CA THR A 561 -6.20 12.47 -3.02
C THR A 561 -4.81 12.73 -2.44
N LEU A 562 -3.74 12.21 -3.05
CA LEU A 562 -2.38 12.39 -2.54
C LEU A 562 -1.99 13.87 -2.41
N TYR A 563 -2.29 14.70 -3.41
CA TYR A 563 -2.04 16.14 -3.33
C TYR A 563 -2.91 16.83 -2.27
N LEU A 564 -4.19 16.44 -2.13
CA LEU A 564 -5.08 17.00 -1.11
C LEU A 564 -4.54 16.73 0.30
N PHE A 565 -4.20 15.49 0.62
CA PHE A 565 -3.68 15.13 1.94
C PHE A 565 -2.27 15.68 2.19
N SER A 566 -1.45 15.80 1.14
CA SER A 566 -0.16 16.51 1.26
C SER A 566 -0.37 17.96 1.70
N ALA A 567 -1.37 18.66 1.14
CA ALA A 567 -1.68 20.04 1.53
C ALA A 567 -2.15 20.13 2.98
N VAL A 568 -2.99 19.19 3.44
CA VAL A 568 -3.41 19.05 4.84
C VAL A 568 -2.18 18.93 5.74
N PHE A 569 -1.29 17.98 5.46
CA PHE A 569 -0.11 17.74 6.28
C PHE A 569 0.83 18.95 6.34
N VAL A 570 1.03 19.67 5.25
CA VAL A 570 1.88 20.87 5.27
C VAL A 570 1.23 22.00 6.09
N TRP A 571 -0.08 22.24 5.96
CA TRP A 571 -0.77 23.25 6.79
C TRP A 571 -0.72 22.93 8.28
N PHE A 572 -0.96 21.67 8.66
CA PHE A 572 -0.86 21.27 10.06
C PHE A 572 0.59 21.23 10.57
N SER A 573 1.57 20.95 9.71
CA SER A 573 2.99 21.10 10.06
C SER A 573 3.33 22.55 10.39
N ILE A 574 2.82 23.51 9.60
CA ILE A 574 2.97 24.94 9.89
C ILE A 574 2.31 25.28 11.23
N TYR A 575 1.11 24.77 11.50
CA TYR A 575 0.45 24.95 12.80
C TYR A 575 1.32 24.50 13.98
N TYR A 576 1.88 23.29 13.92
CA TYR A 576 2.76 22.78 14.98
C TYR A 576 4.06 23.60 15.13
N ILE A 577 4.61 24.10 14.02
CA ILE A 577 5.77 25.02 14.09
C ILE A 577 5.37 26.34 14.77
N LEU A 578 4.22 26.92 14.44
CA LEU A 578 3.72 28.15 15.09
C LEU A 578 3.44 27.92 16.59
N GLN A 579 2.95 26.75 16.97
CA GLN A 579 2.81 26.34 18.36
C GLN A 579 4.17 26.31 19.07
N ALA A 580 5.19 25.70 18.46
CA ALA A 580 6.53 25.64 19.01
C ALA A 580 7.19 27.02 19.15
N LEU A 581 6.80 28.00 18.33
CA LEU A 581 7.24 29.40 18.42
C LEU A 581 6.53 30.21 19.51
N GLY A 582 5.62 29.59 20.28
CA GLY A 582 4.98 30.23 21.45
C GLY A 582 3.81 31.15 21.11
N ILE A 583 3.21 31.04 19.92
CA ILE A 583 2.09 31.90 19.47
C ILE A 583 0.74 31.37 20.03
N ALA A 584 0.65 31.14 21.34
CA ALA A 584 -0.42 30.36 21.95
C ALA A 584 -1.83 30.98 21.82
N GLU A 585 -1.94 32.30 21.89
CA GLU A 585 -3.24 33.01 21.89
C GLU A 585 -4.00 32.86 20.56
N TRP A 586 -3.28 32.76 19.45
CA TRP A 586 -3.88 32.71 18.12
C TRP A 586 -4.14 31.30 17.61
N LEU A 587 -3.59 30.26 18.27
CA LEU A 587 -3.67 28.87 17.79
C LEU A 587 -5.10 28.39 17.51
N PRO A 588 -6.11 28.63 18.37
CA PRO A 588 -7.46 28.16 18.09
C PRO A 588 -8.07 28.78 16.83
N TYR A 589 -7.80 30.06 16.60
CA TYR A 589 -8.27 30.77 15.41
C TYR A 589 -7.53 30.32 14.15
N ILE A 590 -6.23 30.07 14.25
CA ILE A 590 -5.41 29.54 13.16
C ILE A 590 -5.88 28.13 12.78
N GLU A 591 -6.12 27.26 13.77
CA GLU A 591 -6.62 25.90 13.53
C GLU A 591 -7.97 25.94 12.82
N LEU A 592 -8.92 26.75 13.31
CA LEU A 592 -10.22 26.93 12.67
C LEU A 592 -10.09 27.46 11.24
N ALA A 593 -9.21 28.45 11.02
CA ALA A 593 -8.95 29.01 9.70
C ALA A 593 -8.37 27.96 8.74
N ILE A 594 -7.47 27.08 9.21
CA ILE A 594 -6.94 25.96 8.42
C ILE A 594 -8.07 25.02 8.02
N TRP A 595 -8.96 24.63 8.94
CA TRP A 595 -10.09 23.75 8.62
C TRP A 595 -11.04 24.35 7.57
N ILE A 596 -11.40 25.63 7.74
CA ILE A 596 -12.23 26.36 6.76
C ILE A 596 -11.52 26.40 5.41
N TRP A 597 -10.23 26.75 5.41
CA TRP A 597 -9.44 26.80 4.18
C TRP A 597 -9.35 25.44 3.51
N MET A 598 -9.18 24.34 4.24
CA MET A 598 -9.12 22.99 3.66
C MET A 598 -10.44 22.58 3.02
N GLY A 599 -11.59 22.97 3.60
CA GLY A 599 -12.90 22.78 2.97
C GLY A 599 -13.03 23.54 1.66
N ILE A 600 -12.64 24.82 1.65
CA ILE A 600 -12.61 25.67 0.45
C ILE A 600 -11.64 25.10 -0.60
N TYR A 601 -10.44 24.72 -0.17
CA TYR A 601 -9.39 24.14 -1.01
C TYR A 601 -9.87 22.87 -1.70
N PHE A 602 -10.56 21.98 -0.97
CA PHE A 602 -11.12 20.77 -1.56
C PHE A 602 -12.19 21.09 -2.60
N LEU A 603 -13.15 21.98 -2.29
CA LEU A 603 -14.19 22.40 -3.23
C LEU A 603 -13.60 23.03 -4.51
N LEU A 604 -12.64 23.95 -4.36
CA LEU A 604 -11.95 24.59 -5.47
C LEU A 604 -11.12 23.58 -6.27
N GLY A 605 -10.50 22.59 -5.60
CA GLY A 605 -9.77 21.52 -6.25
C GLY A 605 -10.67 20.67 -7.15
N LEU A 606 -11.85 20.29 -6.64
CA LEU A 606 -12.86 19.58 -7.43
C LEU A 606 -13.31 20.42 -8.65
N LYS A 607 -13.58 21.72 -8.43
CA LYS A 607 -14.00 22.64 -9.49
C LYS A 607 -12.92 22.76 -10.58
N TYR A 608 -11.68 22.96 -10.18
CA TYR A 608 -10.56 23.21 -11.07
C TYR A 608 -10.18 21.98 -11.89
N TYR A 609 -10.15 20.80 -11.27
CA TYR A 609 -9.75 19.56 -11.94
C TYR A 609 -10.86 18.98 -12.83
N TYR A 610 -12.06 18.79 -12.28
CA TYR A 610 -13.16 18.11 -13.00
C TYR A 610 -13.95 19.04 -13.94
N LYS A 611 -13.76 20.37 -13.83
CA LYS A 611 -14.35 21.39 -14.73
C LYS A 611 -15.87 21.30 -14.88
N GLN A 612 -16.58 20.86 -13.84
CA GLN A 612 -18.05 20.81 -13.81
C GLN A 612 -18.65 22.19 -13.45
N GLY A 613 -19.95 22.38 -13.71
CA GLY A 613 -20.69 23.56 -13.25
C GLY A 613 -20.74 23.65 -11.72
N TRP A 614 -20.87 24.85 -11.16
CA TRP A 614 -20.79 25.08 -9.71
C TRP A 614 -21.80 24.26 -8.91
N VAL A 615 -23.06 24.20 -9.35
CA VAL A 615 -24.11 23.44 -8.67
C VAL A 615 -23.70 21.96 -8.51
N LEU A 616 -23.32 21.32 -9.62
CA LEU A 616 -22.94 19.90 -9.59
C LEU A 616 -21.67 19.65 -8.76
N THR A 617 -20.68 20.55 -8.84
CA THR A 617 -19.46 20.46 -8.03
C THR A 617 -19.77 20.57 -6.54
N THR A 618 -20.59 21.54 -6.13
CA THR A 618 -20.95 21.73 -4.72
C THR A 618 -21.79 20.56 -4.20
N THR A 619 -22.76 20.06 -4.97
CA THR A 619 -23.54 18.88 -4.58
C THR A 619 -22.64 17.66 -4.36
N LYS A 620 -21.72 17.39 -5.29
CA LYS A 620 -20.77 16.26 -5.14
C LYS A 620 -19.80 16.46 -3.99
N PHE A 621 -19.30 17.68 -3.78
CA PHE A 621 -18.47 18.01 -2.62
C PHE A 621 -19.18 17.64 -1.30
N VAL A 622 -20.46 18.01 -1.16
CA VAL A 622 -21.24 17.68 0.04
C VAL A 622 -21.40 16.16 0.18
N ILE A 623 -21.78 15.45 -0.88
CA ILE A 623 -21.94 14.00 -0.86
C ILE A 623 -20.62 13.29 -0.49
N ILE A 624 -19.50 13.68 -1.12
CA ILE A 624 -18.19 13.09 -0.86
C ILE A 624 -17.75 13.37 0.57
N SER A 625 -17.90 14.60 1.03
CA SER A 625 -17.50 14.99 2.39
C SER A 625 -18.32 14.24 3.44
N PHE A 626 -19.63 14.14 3.24
CA PHE A 626 -20.52 13.39 4.11
C PHE A 626 -20.15 11.90 4.12
N PHE A 627 -20.03 11.25 2.97
CA PHE A 627 -19.63 9.85 2.89
C PHE A 627 -18.30 9.58 3.58
N ASN A 628 -17.30 10.41 3.32
CA ASN A 628 -15.95 10.25 3.88
C ASN A 628 -15.91 10.49 5.39
N PHE A 629 -16.78 11.34 5.93
CA PHE A 629 -16.93 11.50 7.37
C PHE A 629 -17.35 10.19 8.05
N PHE A 630 -18.34 9.46 7.49
CA PHE A 630 -18.72 8.13 8.00
C PHE A 630 -17.61 7.09 7.84
N VAL A 631 -16.88 7.11 6.71
CA VAL A 631 -15.75 6.20 6.51
C VAL A 631 -14.68 6.40 7.57
N ILE A 632 -14.31 7.65 7.89
CA ILE A 632 -13.34 7.94 8.95
C ILE A 632 -13.84 7.42 10.31
N ILE A 633 -15.12 7.65 10.63
CA ILE A 633 -15.73 7.16 11.87
C ILE A 633 -15.66 5.63 11.95
N LEU A 634 -16.01 4.94 10.86
CA LEU A 634 -15.96 3.47 10.79
C LEU A 634 -14.54 2.93 10.95
N ILE A 635 -13.55 3.58 10.33
CA ILE A 635 -12.12 3.24 10.48
C ILE A 635 -11.67 3.49 11.93
N GLY A 636 -12.13 4.56 12.56
CA GLY A 636 -11.87 4.85 13.96
C GLY A 636 -12.42 3.76 14.88
N PHE A 637 -13.69 3.40 14.71
CA PHE A 637 -14.32 2.32 15.47
C PHE A 637 -13.63 0.97 15.25
N SER A 638 -13.33 0.58 14.01
CA SER A 638 -12.65 -0.69 13.74
C SER A 638 -11.25 -0.74 14.34
N ALA A 639 -10.52 0.38 14.32
CA ALA A 639 -9.23 0.49 14.98
C ALA A 639 -9.32 0.34 16.50
N MET A 640 -10.42 0.79 17.12
CA MET A 640 -10.72 0.58 18.54
C MET A 640 -11.06 -0.89 18.82
N PHE A 641 -11.91 -1.53 18.01
CA PHE A 641 -12.30 -2.94 18.20
C PHE A 641 -11.13 -3.92 18.03
N LEU A 642 -10.23 -3.67 17.08
CA LEU A 642 -9.01 -4.47 16.88
C LEU A 642 -8.00 -4.39 18.04
N ASN A 643 -8.18 -3.46 18.99
CA ASN A 643 -7.39 -3.42 20.23
C ASN A 643 -8.06 -4.15 21.40
N MET A 644 -9.34 -4.53 21.25
CA MET A 644 -10.09 -5.28 22.27
C MET A 644 -10.02 -6.80 22.06
N LEU A 645 -9.56 -7.25 20.89
CA LEU A 645 -9.22 -8.64 20.55
C LEU A 645 -7.72 -8.84 20.70
#